data_AF-I2H5S5-F1
#
_entry.id   AF-I2H5S5-F1
#
_cell.length_a   1.000
_cell.length_b   1.000
_cell.length_c   1.000
_cell.angle_alpha   90.00
_cell.angle_beta   90.00
_cell.angle_gamma   90.00
#
_symmetry.space_group_name_H-M   'P 1'
#
loop_
_entity.id
_entity.type
_entity.pdbx_description
1 polymer ?
#
loop_
_entity_poly.entity_id
_entity_poly.type
_entity_poly.pdbx_seq_one_letter_code
_entity_poly.pdbx_strand_id
1 'polypeptide(L)'
;MLAQKSTTRCVQGATAQNRQQYRENRTESSNKCSCSCSCSCSCFCFCSCFCFCSCFCSCSCFCIYKEHPCFARSCLGSSIVVSILVLKSYFPFSLSLPLITALDTSHPSLFSFIFNPFTPAPPLFYPALFTMGSPSGSTTNDMITEEPSKPHQVPRLARRLTGFLPSEIKSIDTMIPLKSRTLWNKHQVKKFENPDQFEDRFISHVETNLGRSLYNCDDLAAYEATSMALRDNLTIDWNKTQQRITARDHKRVYYLSLEFLMGRALDNALINLPSHKGDNSGTPSRDTVQQSLDDLGFKLEDVLQQEPDAALGNGGLGRLAACFVDSMATENIPAWGYGLHYQYGIFAQKIINGYQVETPEYWLMNGNPWEIERNEIQVPVTFYGYVDRSNNPTSSTLSPAEWIGGERVLAIPYDFPIPGFKTTTVNNLRLWQARPTTEFDFAKFNSGDYKNSVAQQQRAESLTACLYPNDNFVQGKELRLKQQYFWCAASLHDIVRRFKKTNRPWTEFPDQVAIQLNDTHPTLAIVELQRILVDLEKLDWHDAFNIVQNTFSYTNHTVMQEALEKWPISLFGRLLPRHLEIIYDINWFFLQEVEKKFPKDVDLLKRISLIEENGDRQIRMAFLAIVGSHKVNGVAELHSELIKTTIFKDFVKFYGPSKFTNVTNGITPRRWLKQANPKLAALISEYIQDPNDDYLLDTSKLTKLTQFADNKEFQDKWNKVKLENKLKLADLIQKCYDGQDIINREHIGETLFDIQVKRIHEYKRQQMNIFGVIYRYLAMKELFKQGLTKEQVAKKFPPKVSIFGGKSAPGYYMAKLIIKLINSVADVVNNDPQIGYLLKVAFIPDYNVSKAEIIIPASDLNEQISTAGTEASGTSNMKFVMNGGLIIGTVDGANVEITREIGEDNIFLFGNLSENVEELRYNHQYHQKPIPKELEMTLRSLESGMFSPENPNEFKPLWDAIEHHGDYYLVSDDFESYLATQELVDQVYHNEQSEWIKKSILGVANIGFFSSDRCIQEYADTIWNVEALKPE
;
A
#
# COMPACT_ATOMS: atom_id res chain seq x y z
N MET A 1 6.34 -59.82 10.89
CA MET A 1 6.97 -60.11 12.20
C MET A 1 7.72 -58.85 12.62
N LEU A 2 7.73 -58.37 13.87
CA LEU A 2 7.88 -59.00 15.20
C LEU A 2 9.31 -59.47 15.55
N ALA A 3 9.95 -58.72 16.44
CA ALA A 3 10.44 -59.20 17.74
C ALA A 3 9.69 -58.37 18.82
N GLN A 4 9.10 -58.91 19.90
CA GLN A 4 9.71 -59.52 21.10
C GLN A 4 10.62 -58.51 21.87
N LYS A 5 10.54 -58.28 23.20
CA LYS A 5 10.03 -59.01 24.41
C LYS A 5 9.80 -57.96 25.56
N SER A 6 9.17 -58.17 26.73
CA SER A 6 8.34 -59.27 27.30
C SER A 6 7.74 -58.93 28.69
N THR A 7 6.60 -59.54 29.03
CA THR A 7 6.12 -59.97 30.39
C THR A 7 6.02 -59.01 31.59
N THR A 8 4.85 -58.98 32.22
CA THR A 8 4.61 -59.27 33.66
C THR A 8 3.16 -59.78 33.86
N ARG A 9 2.80 -60.39 35.00
CA ARG A 9 1.56 -61.17 35.25
C ARG A 9 0.45 -60.33 35.92
N CYS A 10 -0.84 -60.68 35.72
CA CYS A 10 -1.64 -61.42 36.72
C CYS A 10 -3.14 -61.65 36.38
N VAL A 11 -3.63 -62.85 36.74
CA VAL A 11 -4.97 -63.20 37.30
C VAL A 11 -6.27 -63.00 36.47
N GLN A 12 -6.95 -64.14 36.19
CA GLN A 12 -8.41 -64.40 36.00
C GLN A 12 -9.23 -63.55 35.00
N GLY A 13 -10.24 -64.09 34.28
CA GLY A 13 -10.71 -65.48 34.13
C GLY A 13 -12.12 -65.56 33.54
N ALA A 14 -12.44 -66.63 32.77
CA ALA A 14 -13.76 -66.94 32.17
C ALA A 14 -14.24 -65.96 31.04
N THR A 15 -15.09 -66.30 30.06
CA THR A 15 -15.53 -67.61 29.51
C THR A 15 -16.09 -67.44 28.07
N ALA A 16 -16.04 -68.53 27.29
CA ALA A 16 -17.00 -68.90 26.22
C ALA A 16 -17.15 -68.06 24.92
N GLN A 17 -16.94 -68.77 23.79
CA GLN A 17 -17.84 -68.83 22.59
C GLN A 17 -17.97 -67.60 21.64
N ASN A 18 -18.17 -67.75 20.32
CA ASN A 18 -17.93 -68.86 19.37
C ASN A 18 -18.12 -68.33 17.91
N ARG A 19 -17.63 -69.06 16.88
CA ARG A 19 -17.93 -68.91 15.42
C ARG A 19 -17.42 -67.62 14.73
N GLN A 20 -17.21 -67.55 13.41
CA GLN A 20 -16.92 -68.58 12.37
C GLN A 20 -16.17 -67.90 11.19
N GLN A 21 -15.19 -68.61 10.59
CA GLN A 21 -15.14 -68.99 9.14
C GLN A 21 -15.55 -67.91 8.10
N TYR A 22 -14.74 -67.52 7.11
CA TYR A 22 -14.18 -68.28 5.96
C TYR A 22 -12.80 -67.67 5.56
N ARG A 23 -11.76 -68.43 5.12
CA ARG A 23 -11.49 -68.95 3.75
C ARG A 23 -11.53 -67.85 2.66
N GLU A 24 -10.62 -67.75 1.68
CA GLU A 24 -9.44 -68.53 1.22
C GLU A 24 -8.60 -67.60 0.26
N ASN A 25 -7.39 -67.89 -0.28
CA ASN A 25 -6.59 -69.14 -0.37
C ASN A 25 -5.07 -68.89 -0.59
N ARG A 26 -4.25 -69.87 -0.17
CA ARG A 26 -3.09 -70.56 -0.83
C ARG A 26 -2.05 -69.81 -1.72
N THR A 27 -0.72 -69.84 -1.41
CA THR A 27 0.34 -70.90 -1.62
C THR A 27 0.72 -71.14 -3.11
N GLU A 28 1.94 -71.49 -3.57
CA GLU A 28 3.28 -71.78 -2.99
C GLU A 28 4.36 -71.72 -4.14
N SER A 29 5.68 -71.91 -4.03
CA SER A 29 6.65 -72.29 -2.97
C SER A 29 8.02 -71.58 -3.22
N SER A 30 9.01 -71.56 -2.31
CA SER A 30 10.22 -72.45 -2.20
C SER A 30 11.13 -72.59 -3.46
N ASN A 31 12.47 -72.72 -3.39
CA ASN A 31 13.34 -73.10 -2.26
C ASN A 31 14.86 -72.76 -2.45
N LYS A 32 15.63 -72.73 -1.33
CA LYS A 32 17.10 -72.89 -1.14
C LYS A 32 18.14 -71.82 -1.59
N CYS A 33 18.87 -71.32 -0.57
CA CYS A 33 20.33 -71.08 -0.38
C CYS A 33 21.29 -70.90 -1.59
N SER A 34 22.39 -70.12 -1.52
CA SER A 34 23.25 -69.77 -0.35
C SER A 34 23.96 -68.40 -0.46
N CYS A 35 24.89 -68.08 0.47
CA CYS A 35 25.37 -66.74 0.81
C CYS A 35 26.43 -66.11 -0.12
N SER A 36 26.37 -64.79 -0.33
CA SER A 36 27.48 -63.83 -0.06
C SER A 36 27.04 -62.37 -0.31
N CYS A 37 27.87 -61.38 0.05
CA CYS A 37 27.47 -59.98 0.21
C CYS A 37 27.43 -59.17 -1.10
N SER A 38 26.43 -58.27 -1.24
CA SER A 38 26.60 -56.93 -1.83
C SER A 38 25.38 -56.05 -1.51
N CYS A 39 25.60 -54.74 -1.37
CA CYS A 39 24.52 -53.76 -1.23
C CYS A 39 24.19 -53.13 -2.57
N SER A 40 22.92 -52.82 -2.81
CA SER A 40 22.48 -51.85 -3.83
C SER A 40 21.29 -51.05 -3.28
N CYS A 41 21.31 -49.73 -3.49
CA CYS A 41 20.27 -48.83 -3.01
C CYS A 41 19.23 -48.55 -4.10
N SER A 42 17.97 -48.37 -3.68
CA SER A 42 16.90 -47.81 -4.50
C SER A 42 16.52 -46.45 -3.93
N CYS A 43 17.10 -45.37 -4.46
CA CYS A 43 16.80 -44.01 -3.98
C CYS A 43 15.53 -43.46 -4.63
N PHE A 44 14.49 -43.22 -3.83
CA PHE A 44 13.51 -42.17 -4.15
C PHE A 44 14.16 -40.81 -3.86
N CYS A 45 14.01 -39.84 -4.76
CA CYS A 45 14.45 -38.46 -4.50
C CYS A 45 13.52 -37.77 -3.52
N PHE A 46 14.10 -36.99 -2.60
CA PHE A 46 13.42 -36.19 -1.59
C PHE A 46 13.78 -34.70 -1.74
N CYS A 47 13.02 -33.84 -1.06
CA CYS A 47 13.11 -32.37 -1.18
C CYS A 47 14.51 -31.79 -0.95
N SER A 48 14.88 -30.79 -1.75
CA SER A 48 16.14 -30.03 -1.64
C SER A 48 16.04 -28.88 -0.62
N CYS A 49 16.00 -29.20 0.68
CA CYS A 49 16.07 -28.20 1.74
C CYS A 49 17.52 -27.68 1.93
N PHE A 50 17.82 -26.50 1.39
CA PHE A 50 19.08 -25.79 1.68
C PHE A 50 19.06 -25.16 3.08
N CYS A 51 19.58 -25.88 4.07
CA CYS A 51 19.70 -25.39 5.45
C CYS A 51 21.07 -24.73 5.69
N PHE A 52 21.13 -23.39 5.66
CA PHE A 52 22.33 -22.63 6.04
C PHE A 52 22.43 -22.51 7.57
N CYS A 53 23.04 -23.51 8.21
CA CYS A 53 23.34 -23.43 9.64
C CYS A 53 24.55 -22.52 9.89
N SER A 54 24.37 -21.44 10.65
CA SER A 54 25.41 -20.46 10.97
C SER A 54 25.37 -20.11 12.47
N CYS A 55 26.07 -20.90 13.28
CA CYS A 55 26.15 -20.69 14.73
C CYS A 55 27.01 -19.47 15.09
N PHE A 56 26.38 -18.31 15.29
CA PHE A 56 26.98 -17.20 16.04
C PHE A 56 26.63 -17.31 17.53
N CYS A 57 27.60 -17.71 18.35
CA CYS A 57 27.49 -17.70 19.80
C CYS A 57 28.13 -16.42 20.35
N SER A 58 27.34 -15.54 20.96
CA SER A 58 27.79 -14.24 21.47
C SER A 58 27.46 -14.05 22.94
N CYS A 59 28.12 -14.81 23.83
CA CYS A 59 28.14 -14.48 25.25
C CYS A 59 28.82 -13.12 25.47
N SER A 60 28.24 -12.26 26.32
CA SER A 60 28.81 -10.97 26.69
C SER A 60 28.68 -10.74 28.20
N CYS A 61 29.60 -11.31 28.97
CA CYS A 61 29.73 -11.02 30.40
C CYS A 61 30.65 -9.81 30.60
N PHE A 62 30.20 -8.82 31.37
CA PHE A 62 31.03 -7.72 31.85
C PHE A 62 32.04 -8.22 32.90
N CYS A 63 33.34 -8.00 32.70
CA CYS A 63 34.29 -7.81 33.82
C CYS A 63 35.66 -7.22 33.38
N ILE A 64 35.80 -5.90 33.52
CA ILE A 64 36.81 -5.20 34.34
C ILE A 64 38.32 -5.56 34.22
N TYR A 65 39.11 -4.50 34.03
CA TYR A 65 40.58 -4.31 34.22
C TYR A 65 41.59 -4.68 33.11
N LYS A 66 42.74 -3.99 33.21
CA LYS A 66 43.81 -3.74 32.23
C LYS A 66 44.75 -4.95 32.04
N GLU A 67 45.37 -5.09 30.86
CA GLU A 67 46.78 -4.66 30.62
C GLU A 67 47.23 -4.80 29.14
N HIS A 68 48.50 -4.46 28.88
CA HIS A 68 49.19 -4.34 27.56
C HIS A 68 50.21 -5.52 27.36
N PRO A 69 50.97 -5.65 26.25
CA PRO A 69 50.52 -6.10 24.91
C PRO A 69 51.50 -7.14 24.25
N CYS A 70 51.41 -7.30 22.91
CA CYS A 70 52.45 -7.76 21.96
C CYS A 70 52.64 -9.26 21.60
N PHE A 71 53.19 -9.44 20.38
CA PHE A 71 53.64 -10.66 19.65
C PHE A 71 52.58 -11.78 19.46
N ALA A 72 52.09 -12.14 18.26
CA ALA A 72 52.62 -12.20 16.89
C ALA A 72 53.59 -13.38 16.59
N ARG A 73 53.11 -14.37 15.82
CA ARG A 73 53.89 -15.07 14.77
C ARG A 73 53.01 -15.87 13.80
N SER A 74 53.52 -16.06 12.59
CA SER A 74 52.96 -16.81 11.46
C SER A 74 53.40 -18.28 11.45
N CYS A 75 52.69 -19.15 10.71
CA CYS A 75 53.21 -19.85 9.52
C CYS A 75 52.28 -20.97 8.99
N LEU A 76 52.29 -21.15 7.64
CA LEU A 76 52.23 -22.40 6.83
C LEU A 76 51.22 -23.52 7.19
N GLY A 77 50.53 -24.18 6.24
CA GLY A 77 50.50 -24.09 4.78
C GLY A 77 50.21 -25.45 4.11
N SER A 78 49.81 -25.47 2.82
CA SER A 78 49.73 -26.67 1.93
C SER A 78 48.58 -27.69 2.23
N SER A 79 48.03 -28.50 1.30
CA SER A 79 48.03 -28.49 -0.19
C SER A 79 47.05 -29.52 -0.84
N ILE A 80 46.42 -29.15 -1.97
CA ILE A 80 46.30 -29.91 -3.25
C ILE A 80 45.30 -31.11 -3.45
N VAL A 81 44.35 -30.89 -4.39
CA VAL A 81 43.78 -31.75 -5.49
C VAL A 81 42.99 -33.06 -5.24
N VAL A 82 41.85 -33.17 -5.97
CA VAL A 82 41.31 -34.37 -6.68
C VAL A 82 40.70 -33.94 -8.05
N SER A 83 40.47 -34.86 -9.00
CA SER A 83 40.43 -34.61 -10.46
C SER A 83 39.11 -34.96 -11.22
N ILE A 84 38.82 -34.15 -12.26
CA ILE A 84 38.40 -34.46 -13.65
C ILE A 84 37.56 -35.72 -13.96
N LEU A 85 36.42 -35.56 -14.68
CA LEU A 85 35.95 -36.25 -15.93
C LEU A 85 34.44 -35.91 -16.20
N VAL A 86 33.77 -36.24 -17.32
CA VAL A 86 33.97 -35.80 -18.73
C VAL A 86 32.72 -36.17 -19.60
N LEU A 87 32.29 -35.29 -20.53
CA LEU A 87 31.49 -35.48 -21.79
C LEU A 87 30.89 -34.09 -22.18
N LYS A 88 31.24 -33.40 -23.27
CA LYS A 88 31.07 -33.59 -24.73
C LYS A 88 29.64 -33.46 -25.29
N SER A 89 29.34 -32.86 -26.46
CA SER A 89 29.93 -31.77 -27.29
C SER A 89 29.40 -31.86 -28.73
N TYR A 90 28.93 -30.78 -29.37
CA TYR A 90 28.99 -30.51 -30.83
C TYR A 90 28.77 -29.00 -31.11
N PHE A 91 29.35 -28.28 -32.09
CA PHE A 91 30.61 -28.33 -32.90
C PHE A 91 30.62 -27.02 -33.79
N PRO A 92 31.60 -26.68 -34.66
CA PRO A 92 32.84 -25.92 -34.39
C PRO A 92 32.98 -24.56 -35.16
N PHE A 93 34.07 -23.80 -34.93
CA PHE A 93 35.18 -23.62 -35.91
C PHE A 93 36.38 -22.79 -35.35
N SER A 94 37.60 -23.32 -35.55
CA SER A 94 38.94 -22.69 -35.76
C SER A 94 39.37 -21.35 -35.14
N LEU A 95 40.65 -21.04 -34.85
CA LEU A 95 41.94 -21.75 -34.59
C LEU A 95 43.08 -20.74 -34.90
N SER A 96 43.89 -20.32 -33.90
CA SER A 96 45.35 -20.14 -34.01
C SER A 96 46.00 -19.53 -32.75
N LEU A 97 46.92 -20.27 -32.12
CA LEU A 97 47.98 -19.80 -31.20
C LEU A 97 49.35 -19.82 -31.95
N PRO A 98 50.53 -19.41 -31.40
CA PRO A 98 50.90 -19.01 -30.02
C PRO A 98 51.55 -17.58 -29.99
N LEU A 99 52.49 -17.11 -29.14
CA LEU A 99 53.36 -17.69 -28.08
C LEU A 99 53.86 -16.64 -27.04
N ILE A 100 53.70 -16.96 -25.74
CA ILE A 100 54.62 -16.83 -24.58
C ILE A 100 55.92 -15.97 -24.79
N THR A 101 56.23 -14.93 -24.00
CA THR A 101 56.94 -14.98 -22.68
C THR A 101 56.91 -13.66 -21.85
N ALA A 102 57.06 -13.79 -20.52
CA ALA A 102 57.67 -12.90 -19.48
C ALA A 102 57.53 -11.34 -19.56
N LEU A 103 57.14 -10.59 -18.50
CA LEU A 103 57.81 -10.37 -17.20
C LEU A 103 59.24 -9.76 -17.35
N ASP A 104 59.67 -8.70 -16.65
CA ASP A 104 59.15 -8.07 -15.41
C ASP A 104 59.65 -6.60 -15.18
N THR A 105 59.08 -5.91 -14.18
CA THR A 105 59.57 -4.73 -13.42
C THR A 105 59.61 -3.28 -13.98
N SER A 106 59.42 -2.35 -13.03
CA SER A 106 59.92 -0.94 -12.94
C SER A 106 59.10 0.25 -13.50
N HIS A 107 58.32 0.86 -12.60
CA HIS A 107 58.17 2.33 -12.45
C HIS A 107 59.25 2.85 -11.45
N PRO A 108 59.57 4.16 -11.29
CA PRO A 108 58.64 5.32 -11.33
C PRO A 108 59.20 6.68 -11.88
N SER A 109 58.35 7.73 -11.86
CA SER A 109 58.63 9.17 -11.51
C SER A 109 59.79 9.97 -12.19
N LEU A 110 59.75 11.29 -12.43
CA LEU A 110 58.79 12.39 -12.19
C LEU A 110 59.27 13.66 -12.94
N PHE A 111 58.37 14.65 -13.17
CA PHE A 111 58.65 16.07 -13.52
C PHE A 111 59.43 16.35 -14.85
N SER A 112 59.38 17.52 -15.49
CA SER A 112 58.50 18.73 -15.42
C SER A 112 58.75 19.60 -16.67
N PHE A 113 57.79 20.43 -17.11
CA PHE A 113 58.02 21.88 -17.38
C PHE A 113 56.70 22.63 -17.68
N ILE A 114 56.77 23.96 -17.77
CA ILE A 114 55.65 24.94 -17.74
C ILE A 114 55.81 25.91 -18.92
N PHE A 115 54.73 26.34 -19.58
CA PHE A 115 54.36 27.76 -19.82
C PHE A 115 53.06 27.93 -20.66
N ASN A 116 52.49 29.15 -20.58
CA ASN A 116 51.19 29.64 -21.08
C ASN A 116 51.27 31.21 -21.04
N PRO A 117 50.36 32.05 -21.59
CA PRO A 117 49.31 31.91 -22.62
C PRO A 117 49.49 32.92 -23.80
N PHE A 118 48.52 33.04 -24.74
CA PHE A 118 48.13 34.32 -25.38
C PHE A 118 46.77 34.23 -26.15
N THR A 119 46.07 35.37 -26.26
CA THR A 119 44.81 35.66 -27.02
C THR A 119 44.82 37.18 -27.40
N PRO A 120 43.82 37.88 -28.05
CA PRO A 120 42.49 37.47 -28.56
C PRO A 120 41.95 38.11 -29.90
N ALA A 121 40.89 37.51 -30.48
CA ALA A 121 39.68 38.15 -31.13
C ALA A 121 39.76 38.87 -32.56
N PRO A 122 38.70 39.58 -33.09
CA PRO A 122 38.03 39.30 -34.41
C PRO A 122 37.94 40.60 -35.32
N PRO A 123 36.86 41.07 -36.06
CA PRO A 123 35.51 40.57 -36.49
C PRO A 123 34.96 41.02 -37.92
N LEU A 124 33.64 40.80 -38.17
CA LEU A 124 32.65 41.51 -39.06
C LEU A 124 32.59 41.33 -40.62
N PHE A 125 31.41 40.99 -41.18
CA PHE A 125 30.39 41.90 -41.82
C PHE A 125 29.13 41.19 -42.42
N TYR A 126 28.12 41.99 -42.87
CA TYR A 126 26.74 41.67 -43.36
C TYR A 126 26.30 42.84 -44.33
N PRO A 127 25.04 43.00 -44.84
CA PRO A 127 24.12 42.14 -45.64
C PRO A 127 23.60 42.85 -46.95
N ALA A 128 22.70 42.23 -47.74
CA ALA A 128 21.76 42.94 -48.67
C ALA A 128 20.58 42.06 -49.19
N LEU A 129 19.48 42.67 -49.64
CA LEU A 129 18.28 42.03 -50.26
C LEU A 129 18.09 42.50 -51.72
N PHE A 130 17.25 41.80 -52.52
CA PHE A 130 16.16 42.42 -53.33
C PHE A 130 15.15 41.38 -53.87
N THR A 131 14.09 41.81 -54.57
CA THR A 131 12.80 41.09 -54.68
C THR A 131 12.09 41.11 -56.05
N MET A 132 11.40 40.00 -56.36
CA MET A 132 10.23 39.81 -57.26
C MET A 132 10.33 40.11 -58.78
N GLY A 133 9.70 39.24 -59.59
CA GLY A 133 9.38 39.47 -61.01
C GLY A 133 8.92 38.21 -61.78
N SER A 134 7.75 38.26 -62.43
CA SER A 134 7.17 37.25 -63.36
C SER A 134 6.02 37.92 -64.17
N PRO A 135 5.35 37.30 -65.18
CA PRO A 135 5.45 35.92 -65.72
C PRO A 135 5.37 35.83 -67.29
N SER A 136 5.03 34.63 -67.80
CA SER A 136 4.36 34.30 -69.10
C SER A 136 5.20 33.91 -70.34
N GLY A 137 4.66 32.95 -71.13
CA GLY A 137 5.18 32.44 -72.41
C GLY A 137 5.18 30.90 -72.53
N SER A 138 4.39 30.33 -73.45
CA SER A 138 4.34 28.88 -73.80
C SER A 138 5.16 28.61 -75.09
N THR A 139 5.48 27.39 -75.58
CA THR A 139 4.67 26.16 -75.77
C THR A 139 5.50 24.86 -75.86
N THR A 140 4.80 23.73 -76.09
CA THR A 140 5.23 22.41 -76.65
C THR A 140 6.10 21.45 -75.80
N ASN A 141 5.47 20.34 -75.38
CA ASN A 141 5.75 18.94 -75.77
C ASN A 141 7.18 18.56 -76.25
N ASP A 142 7.74 17.41 -75.90
CA ASP A 142 7.14 16.17 -75.35
C ASP A 142 8.16 15.27 -74.61
N MET A 143 7.67 14.14 -74.05
CA MET A 143 8.42 12.99 -73.49
C MET A 143 9.11 13.13 -72.12
N ILE A 144 8.36 12.71 -71.11
CA ILE A 144 8.74 11.94 -69.90
C ILE A 144 10.25 11.61 -69.76
N THR A 145 10.88 12.26 -68.79
CA THR A 145 11.79 11.58 -67.85
C THR A 145 11.21 11.74 -66.44
N GLU A 146 11.33 10.73 -65.58
CA GLU A 146 10.96 10.87 -64.18
C GLU A 146 11.98 11.79 -63.49
N GLU A 147 11.56 12.96 -63.01
CA GLU A 147 12.37 13.69 -62.03
C GLU A 147 12.59 12.78 -60.81
N PRO A 148 13.83 12.64 -60.28
CA PRO A 148 14.06 11.90 -59.05
C PRO A 148 13.25 12.56 -57.94
N SER A 149 12.26 11.81 -57.43
CA SER A 149 11.18 12.39 -56.63
C SER A 149 11.72 13.24 -55.48
N LYS A 150 11.31 14.52 -55.44
CA LYS A 150 11.65 15.41 -54.32
C LYS A 150 11.30 14.68 -53.02
N PRO A 151 12.28 14.44 -52.12
CA PRO A 151 12.06 13.62 -50.95
C PRO A 151 10.93 14.25 -50.15
N HIS A 152 9.83 13.50 -50.00
CA HIS A 152 8.69 13.97 -49.22
C HIS A 152 9.22 14.34 -47.83
N GLN A 153 9.01 15.58 -47.41
CA GLN A 153 9.36 16.03 -46.06
C GLN A 153 8.37 15.40 -45.07
N VAL A 154 8.58 14.11 -44.79
CA VAL A 154 7.85 13.40 -43.73
C VAL A 154 8.11 14.14 -42.43
N PRO A 155 7.07 14.64 -41.74
CA PRO A 155 7.26 15.42 -40.52
C PRO A 155 7.95 14.54 -39.47
N ARG A 156 9.04 15.05 -38.90
CA ARG A 156 9.73 14.39 -37.77
C ARG A 156 8.90 14.58 -36.49
N LEU A 157 7.86 13.76 -36.34
CA LEU A 157 6.97 13.79 -35.19
C LEU A 157 7.73 13.45 -33.90
N ALA A 158 7.75 14.39 -32.95
CA ALA A 158 8.28 14.17 -31.61
C ALA A 158 7.15 13.80 -30.64
N ARG A 159 7.37 12.80 -29.76
CA ARG A 159 6.35 12.32 -28.81
C ARG A 159 5.99 13.41 -27.78
N ARG A 160 4.75 13.92 -27.82
CA ARG A 160 4.16 14.68 -26.70
C ARG A 160 3.54 13.70 -25.69
N LEU A 161 4.13 13.61 -24.51
CA LEU A 161 3.94 12.50 -23.55
C LEU A 161 2.56 12.40 -22.86
N THR A 162 1.65 13.36 -23.06
CA THR A 162 0.30 13.36 -22.42
C THR A 162 -0.77 13.93 -23.37
N GLY A 163 -0.58 13.81 -24.68
CA GLY A 163 -1.38 14.50 -25.70
C GLY A 163 -0.74 15.80 -26.20
N PHE A 164 -1.30 16.28 -27.31
CA PHE A 164 -0.92 17.49 -28.06
C PHE A 164 -1.93 18.62 -27.84
N LEU A 165 -1.55 19.87 -28.08
CA LEU A 165 -2.50 20.99 -28.13
C LEU A 165 -3.37 20.93 -29.41
N PRO A 166 -4.60 21.47 -29.41
CA PRO A 166 -5.45 21.51 -30.60
C PRO A 166 -4.83 22.25 -31.81
N SER A 167 -3.95 23.22 -31.55
CA SER A 167 -3.16 23.92 -32.57
C SER A 167 -2.03 23.05 -33.15
N GLU A 168 -1.33 22.29 -32.31
CA GLU A 168 -0.32 21.31 -32.74
C GLU A 168 -0.96 20.24 -33.62
N ILE A 169 -2.12 19.68 -33.23
CA ILE A 169 -2.83 18.65 -34.00
C ILE A 169 -3.18 19.16 -35.40
N LYS A 170 -3.78 20.36 -35.51
CA LYS A 170 -4.14 20.95 -36.81
C LYS A 170 -2.91 21.17 -37.70
N SER A 171 -1.79 21.63 -37.13
CA SER A 171 -0.53 21.81 -37.86
C SER A 171 0.04 20.47 -38.35
N ILE A 172 0.20 19.52 -37.42
CA ILE A 172 0.75 18.18 -37.68
C ILE A 172 -0.08 17.42 -38.73
N ASP A 173 -1.40 17.45 -38.62
CA ASP A 173 -2.31 16.74 -39.53
C ASP A 173 -2.06 17.14 -40.99
N THR A 174 -1.95 18.44 -41.29
CA THR A 174 -1.70 18.93 -42.66
C THR A 174 -0.35 18.48 -43.25
N MET A 175 0.61 18.11 -42.40
CA MET A 175 1.92 17.61 -42.83
C MET A 175 1.97 16.07 -42.99
N ILE A 176 1.02 15.32 -42.45
CA ILE A 176 0.99 13.84 -42.56
C ILE A 176 0.43 13.46 -43.95
N PRO A 177 1.20 12.73 -44.80
CA PRO A 177 0.73 12.32 -46.11
C PRO A 177 -0.57 11.51 -46.05
N LEU A 178 -1.53 11.81 -46.93
CA LEU A 178 -2.86 11.21 -46.91
C LEU A 178 -2.81 9.67 -46.93
N LYS A 179 -1.95 9.07 -47.76
CA LYS A 179 -1.73 7.61 -47.81
C LYS A 179 -1.34 7.04 -46.44
N SER A 180 -0.43 7.71 -45.72
CA SER A 180 -0.02 7.31 -44.38
C SER A 180 -1.18 7.41 -43.39
N ARG A 181 -1.93 8.53 -43.43
CA ARG A 181 -3.10 8.74 -42.57
C ARG A 181 -4.18 7.68 -42.80
N THR A 182 -4.49 7.35 -44.05
CA THR A 182 -5.46 6.30 -44.39
C THR A 182 -5.01 4.92 -43.89
N LEU A 183 -3.71 4.60 -43.95
CA LEU A 183 -3.18 3.34 -43.41
C LEU A 183 -3.28 3.29 -41.88
N TRP A 184 -2.86 4.35 -41.18
CA TRP A 184 -2.97 4.43 -39.72
C TRP A 184 -4.43 4.36 -39.26
N ASN A 185 -5.35 5.12 -39.86
CA ASN A 185 -6.77 5.09 -39.51
C ASN A 185 -7.44 3.73 -39.80
N LYS A 186 -6.99 3.01 -40.85
CA LYS A 186 -7.48 1.66 -41.17
C LYS A 186 -7.01 0.61 -40.15
N HIS A 187 -5.78 0.73 -39.68
CA HIS A 187 -5.13 -0.26 -38.81
C HIS A 187 -5.00 0.20 -37.34
N GLN A 188 -5.73 1.25 -36.94
CA GLN A 188 -5.76 1.71 -35.55
C GLN A 188 -6.38 0.64 -34.64
N VAL A 189 -5.76 0.40 -33.48
CA VAL A 189 -6.26 -0.57 -32.50
C VAL A 189 -7.58 -0.05 -31.92
N LYS A 190 -8.65 -0.82 -32.12
CA LYS A 190 -9.96 -0.58 -31.48
C LYS A 190 -9.97 -1.14 -30.06
N LYS A 191 -11.04 -0.93 -29.30
CA LYS A 191 -11.32 -1.76 -28.12
C LYS A 191 -11.70 -3.18 -28.57
N PHE A 192 -11.60 -4.16 -27.69
CA PHE A 192 -12.34 -5.41 -27.86
C PHE A 192 -13.73 -5.27 -27.23
N GLU A 193 -14.73 -5.79 -27.94
CA GLU A 193 -16.15 -5.46 -27.74
C GLU A 193 -17.03 -6.69 -27.42
N ASN A 194 -16.53 -7.90 -27.68
CA ASN A 194 -17.22 -9.19 -27.58
C ASN A 194 -16.24 -10.34 -27.21
N PRO A 195 -16.71 -11.59 -26.98
CA PRO A 195 -15.87 -12.76 -26.68
C PRO A 195 -14.72 -12.98 -27.67
N ASP A 196 -15.05 -13.12 -28.96
CA ASP A 196 -14.12 -13.42 -30.06
C ASP A 196 -12.90 -12.48 -30.05
N GLN A 197 -13.14 -11.17 -29.83
CA GLN A 197 -12.09 -10.14 -29.84
C GLN A 197 -11.27 -10.08 -28.54
N PHE A 198 -11.77 -10.65 -27.44
CA PHE A 198 -10.97 -10.91 -26.24
C PHE A 198 -10.10 -12.15 -26.45
N GLU A 199 -10.67 -13.24 -26.97
CA GLU A 199 -9.98 -14.51 -27.24
C GLU A 199 -8.82 -14.32 -28.23
N ASP A 200 -9.05 -13.61 -29.35
CA ASP A 200 -8.01 -13.19 -30.30
C ASP A 200 -6.84 -12.48 -29.60
N ARG A 201 -7.10 -11.63 -28.60
CA ARG A 201 -6.07 -10.89 -27.85
C ARG A 201 -5.37 -11.76 -26.82
N PHE A 202 -6.12 -12.56 -26.08
CA PHE A 202 -5.57 -13.49 -25.10
C PHE A 202 -4.58 -14.44 -25.78
N ILE A 203 -5.01 -15.10 -26.86
CA ILE A 203 -4.18 -16.01 -27.64
C ILE A 203 -2.97 -15.26 -28.23
N SER A 204 -3.19 -14.08 -28.82
CA SER A 204 -2.10 -13.25 -29.35
C SER A 204 -1.06 -12.87 -28.29
N HIS A 205 -1.46 -12.52 -27.06
CA HIS A 205 -0.52 -12.25 -25.97
C HIS A 205 0.19 -13.53 -25.49
N VAL A 206 -0.51 -14.67 -25.37
CA VAL A 206 0.11 -15.97 -25.03
C VAL A 206 1.18 -16.34 -26.05
N GLU A 207 0.87 -16.28 -27.34
CA GLU A 207 1.80 -16.70 -28.40
C GLU A 207 2.92 -15.67 -28.68
N THR A 208 2.63 -14.36 -28.66
CA THR A 208 3.57 -13.33 -29.11
C THR A 208 4.26 -12.53 -27.99
N ASN A 209 3.58 -12.27 -26.87
CA ASN A 209 4.18 -11.54 -25.75
C ASN A 209 4.82 -12.48 -24.72
N LEU A 210 4.19 -13.61 -24.43
CA LEU A 210 4.69 -14.60 -23.46
C LEU A 210 5.54 -15.71 -24.13
N GLY A 211 5.53 -15.81 -25.47
CA GLY A 211 6.29 -16.84 -26.21
C GLY A 211 5.84 -18.27 -25.90
N ARG A 212 4.57 -18.45 -25.53
CA ARG A 212 3.94 -19.71 -25.11
C ARG A 212 2.97 -20.22 -26.18
N SER A 213 2.19 -21.23 -25.84
CA SER A 213 1.22 -21.91 -26.68
C SER A 213 0.13 -22.53 -25.81
N LEU A 214 -0.94 -23.04 -26.42
CA LEU A 214 -1.99 -23.81 -25.73
C LEU A 214 -1.43 -24.92 -24.80
N TYR A 215 -0.34 -25.59 -25.21
CA TYR A 215 0.23 -26.72 -24.45
C TYR A 215 1.04 -26.32 -23.21
N ASN A 216 1.32 -25.03 -23.01
CA ASN A 216 2.08 -24.52 -21.87
C ASN A 216 1.60 -23.15 -21.37
N CYS A 217 0.32 -22.82 -21.60
CA CYS A 217 -0.37 -21.74 -20.94
C CYS A 217 -0.94 -22.26 -19.62
N ASP A 218 -0.23 -21.99 -18.52
CA ASP A 218 -0.74 -22.17 -17.15
C ASP A 218 -1.53 -20.94 -16.67
N ASP A 219 -2.16 -21.02 -15.50
CA ASP A 219 -3.00 -19.95 -14.94
C ASP A 219 -2.25 -18.62 -14.80
N LEU A 220 -0.92 -18.65 -14.61
CA LEU A 220 -0.08 -17.46 -14.51
C LEU A 220 0.05 -16.76 -15.87
N ALA A 221 0.30 -17.50 -16.95
CA ALA A 221 0.25 -16.92 -18.30
C ALA A 221 -1.17 -16.50 -18.71
N ALA A 222 -2.21 -17.20 -18.25
CA ALA A 222 -3.58 -16.76 -18.46
C ALA A 222 -3.86 -15.42 -17.75
N TYR A 223 -3.36 -15.23 -16.52
CA TYR A 223 -3.39 -13.95 -15.81
C TYR A 223 -2.62 -12.86 -16.56
N GLU A 224 -1.39 -13.14 -17.00
CA GLU A 224 -0.56 -12.18 -17.72
C GLU A 224 -1.23 -11.77 -19.04
N ALA A 225 -1.69 -12.71 -19.85
CA ALA A 225 -2.36 -12.45 -21.13
C ALA A 225 -3.70 -11.70 -20.97
N THR A 226 -4.53 -12.08 -19.98
CA THR A 226 -5.77 -11.37 -19.65
C THR A 226 -5.50 -9.93 -19.23
N SER A 227 -4.51 -9.74 -18.36
CA SER A 227 -4.12 -8.42 -17.85
C SER A 227 -3.55 -7.53 -18.97
N MET A 228 -2.76 -8.10 -19.89
CA MET A 228 -2.28 -7.37 -21.09
C MET A 228 -3.43 -6.97 -22.02
N ALA A 229 -4.39 -7.87 -22.30
CA ALA A 229 -5.54 -7.58 -23.13
C ALA A 229 -6.37 -6.41 -22.55
N LEU A 230 -6.65 -6.47 -21.25
CA LEU A 230 -7.38 -5.42 -20.53
C LEU A 230 -6.60 -4.11 -20.48
N ARG A 231 -5.29 -4.15 -20.19
CA ARG A 231 -4.42 -2.95 -20.23
C ARG A 231 -4.43 -2.31 -21.60
N ASP A 232 -4.52 -3.06 -22.70
CA ASP A 232 -4.59 -2.48 -24.04
C ASP A 232 -5.92 -1.73 -24.28
N ASN A 233 -7.06 -2.24 -23.77
CA ASN A 233 -8.33 -1.49 -23.73
C ASN A 233 -8.21 -0.21 -22.87
N LEU A 234 -7.64 -0.33 -21.66
CA LEU A 234 -7.39 0.81 -20.76
C LEU A 234 -6.45 1.85 -21.39
N THR A 235 -5.46 1.42 -22.16
CA THR A 235 -4.48 2.30 -22.80
C THR A 235 -5.12 3.15 -23.91
N ILE A 236 -6.11 2.62 -24.64
CA ILE A 236 -6.87 3.39 -25.62
C ILE A 236 -7.64 4.52 -24.93
N ASP A 237 -8.40 4.20 -23.88
CA ASP A 237 -9.23 5.19 -23.17
C ASP A 237 -8.42 6.13 -22.27
N TRP A 238 -7.25 5.71 -21.77
CA TRP A 238 -6.24 6.57 -21.15
C TRP A 238 -5.70 7.61 -22.14
N ASN A 239 -5.30 7.19 -23.36
CA ASN A 239 -4.81 8.13 -24.37
C ASN A 239 -5.89 9.15 -24.75
N LYS A 240 -7.15 8.72 -24.93
CA LYS A 240 -8.30 9.63 -25.12
C LYS A 240 -8.45 10.60 -23.95
N THR A 241 -8.40 10.11 -22.71
CA THR A 241 -8.57 10.91 -21.49
C THR A 241 -7.47 11.97 -21.36
N GLN A 242 -6.19 11.60 -21.49
CA GLN A 242 -5.09 12.56 -21.38
C GLN A 242 -5.10 13.58 -22.53
N GLN A 243 -5.54 13.18 -23.73
CA GLN A 243 -5.76 14.09 -24.85
C GLN A 243 -6.99 15.00 -24.63
N ARG A 244 -8.08 14.53 -24.03
CA ARG A 244 -9.27 15.34 -23.68
C ARG A 244 -8.89 16.44 -22.67
N ILE A 245 -8.22 16.07 -21.58
CA ILE A 245 -7.76 17.03 -20.55
C ILE A 245 -6.76 18.04 -21.16
N THR A 246 -5.87 17.61 -22.07
CA THR A 246 -4.89 18.50 -22.72
C THR A 246 -5.48 19.37 -23.84
N ALA A 247 -6.60 18.96 -24.45
CA ALA A 247 -7.32 19.77 -25.46
C ALA A 247 -8.29 20.78 -24.84
N ARG A 248 -8.86 20.46 -23.67
CA ARG A 248 -9.84 21.29 -22.95
C ARG A 248 -9.19 22.25 -21.94
N ASP A 249 -8.01 21.90 -21.43
CA ASP A 249 -7.21 22.68 -20.47
C ASP A 249 -8.01 23.21 -19.26
N HIS A 250 -8.72 22.29 -18.60
CA HIS A 250 -9.33 22.50 -17.29
C HIS A 250 -8.30 22.39 -16.17
N LYS A 251 -8.62 22.99 -15.02
CA LYS A 251 -7.92 22.80 -13.74
C LYS A 251 -7.72 21.32 -13.43
N ARG A 252 -6.56 20.95 -12.88
CA ARG A 252 -6.16 19.56 -12.62
C ARG A 252 -5.78 19.36 -11.15
N VAL A 253 -6.14 18.20 -10.60
CA VAL A 253 -5.81 17.82 -9.21
C VAL A 253 -4.64 16.85 -9.20
N TYR A 254 -3.69 17.08 -8.29
CA TYR A 254 -2.58 16.16 -8.04
C TYR A 254 -2.58 15.71 -6.59
N TYR A 255 -2.91 14.43 -6.39
CA TYR A 255 -2.99 13.82 -5.07
C TYR A 255 -1.64 13.19 -4.72
N LEU A 256 -0.90 13.83 -3.82
CA LEU A 256 0.40 13.35 -3.37
C LEU A 256 0.22 12.52 -2.09
N SER A 257 0.33 11.19 -2.22
CA SER A 257 0.42 10.25 -1.11
C SER A 257 1.71 9.44 -1.16
N LEU A 258 2.35 9.23 0.01
CA LEU A 258 3.54 8.38 0.11
C LEU A 258 3.20 6.89 -0.06
N GLU A 259 1.95 6.49 0.22
CA GLU A 259 1.43 5.14 -0.03
C GLU A 259 0.14 5.14 -0.86
N PHE A 260 -0.02 4.11 -1.70
CA PHE A 260 -1.24 3.75 -2.43
C PHE A 260 -1.47 2.25 -2.30
N LEU A 261 -2.38 1.84 -1.41
CA LEU A 261 -2.62 0.42 -1.13
C LEU A 261 -3.60 -0.17 -2.16
N MET A 262 -3.15 -0.27 -3.42
CA MET A 262 -4.01 -0.57 -4.58
C MET A 262 -4.70 -1.94 -4.48
N GLY A 263 -3.97 -2.97 -4.05
CA GLY A 263 -4.40 -4.36 -4.09
C GLY A 263 -4.29 -4.96 -5.50
N ARG A 264 -5.09 -6.00 -5.77
CA ARG A 264 -5.27 -6.62 -7.09
C ARG A 264 -6.03 -5.71 -8.06
N ALA A 265 -5.64 -5.65 -9.33
CA ALA A 265 -6.23 -4.75 -10.31
C ALA A 265 -7.17 -5.46 -11.30
N LEU A 266 -7.01 -6.77 -11.54
CA LEU A 266 -7.72 -7.50 -12.59
C LEU A 266 -9.25 -7.42 -12.47
N ASP A 267 -9.82 -7.86 -11.34
CA ASP A 267 -11.28 -7.84 -11.16
C ASP A 267 -11.86 -6.41 -11.11
N ASN A 268 -11.08 -5.46 -10.59
CA ASN A 268 -11.46 -4.04 -10.55
C ASN A 268 -11.50 -3.42 -11.95
N ALA A 269 -10.58 -3.79 -12.85
CA ALA A 269 -10.63 -3.41 -14.25
C ALA A 269 -11.84 -4.04 -14.96
N LEU A 270 -12.14 -5.31 -14.70
CA LEU A 270 -13.33 -6.01 -15.24
C LEU A 270 -14.66 -5.42 -14.75
N ILE A 271 -14.71 -4.87 -13.54
CA ILE A 271 -15.90 -4.22 -12.97
C ILE A 271 -16.03 -2.76 -13.44
N ASN A 272 -14.92 -2.02 -13.56
CA ASN A 272 -14.96 -0.60 -13.93
C ASN A 272 -15.05 -0.35 -15.44
N LEU A 273 -14.55 -1.26 -16.28
CA LEU A 273 -14.75 -1.17 -17.74
C LEU A 273 -16.26 -1.08 -18.05
N PRO A 274 -16.70 -0.08 -18.86
CA PRO A 274 -18.11 0.10 -19.15
C PRO A 274 -18.63 -1.12 -19.91
N SER A 275 -19.67 -1.77 -19.39
CA SER A 275 -20.30 -2.93 -20.00
C SER A 275 -21.81 -2.78 -19.95
N HIS A 276 -22.49 -3.22 -21.03
CA HIS A 276 -23.90 -2.92 -21.21
C HIS A 276 -24.79 -4.16 -21.24
N LYS A 277 -25.67 -4.21 -20.23
CA LYS A 277 -27.07 -4.58 -20.49
C LYS A 277 -27.77 -3.32 -21.00
N GLY A 278 -28.03 -3.23 -22.31
CA GLY A 278 -29.03 -2.30 -22.86
C GLY A 278 -28.58 -1.02 -23.59
N ASP A 279 -27.28 -0.80 -23.86
CA ASP A 279 -26.83 0.23 -24.82
C ASP A 279 -25.77 -0.31 -25.78
N ASN A 280 -25.61 0.33 -26.93
CA ASN A 280 -24.94 -0.19 -28.13
C ASN A 280 -23.43 0.11 -28.17
N SER A 281 -22.77 0.24 -27.00
CA SER A 281 -21.42 0.81 -26.91
C SER A 281 -20.26 -0.20 -26.99
N GLY A 282 -20.53 -1.49 -27.22
CA GLY A 282 -19.52 -2.52 -27.52
C GLY A 282 -18.33 -2.59 -26.56
N THR A 283 -18.50 -3.12 -25.35
CA THR A 283 -17.38 -3.47 -24.44
C THR A 283 -17.85 -4.60 -23.50
N PRO A 284 -17.05 -5.67 -23.31
CA PRO A 284 -17.47 -6.86 -22.56
C PRO A 284 -17.60 -6.61 -21.05
N SER A 285 -18.51 -7.34 -20.41
CA SER A 285 -18.61 -7.40 -18.94
C SER A 285 -17.59 -8.38 -18.33
N ARG A 286 -17.43 -8.35 -17.00
CA ARG A 286 -16.77 -9.43 -16.24
C ARG A 286 -17.29 -10.81 -16.66
N ASP A 287 -18.62 -10.96 -16.80
CA ASP A 287 -19.27 -12.21 -17.21
C ASP A 287 -18.89 -12.64 -18.64
N THR A 288 -18.58 -11.68 -19.52
CA THR A 288 -18.15 -11.97 -20.90
C THR A 288 -16.71 -12.48 -20.92
N VAL A 289 -15.81 -11.86 -20.14
CA VAL A 289 -14.41 -12.32 -20.01
C VAL A 289 -14.34 -13.65 -19.23
N GLN A 290 -15.21 -13.86 -18.25
CA GLN A 290 -15.43 -15.16 -17.60
C GLN A 290 -15.74 -16.24 -18.63
N GLN A 291 -16.78 -16.05 -19.45
CA GLN A 291 -17.21 -17.03 -20.45
C GLN A 291 -16.07 -17.36 -21.44
N SER A 292 -15.40 -16.34 -22.00
CA SER A 292 -14.26 -16.56 -22.89
C SER A 292 -13.10 -17.31 -22.21
N LEU A 293 -12.80 -17.01 -20.94
CA LEU A 293 -11.77 -17.75 -20.21
C LEU A 293 -12.19 -19.20 -19.98
N ASP A 294 -13.44 -19.46 -19.59
CA ASP A 294 -13.96 -20.82 -19.39
C ASP A 294 -13.95 -21.61 -20.71
N ASP A 295 -14.28 -20.99 -21.86
CA ASP A 295 -14.18 -21.59 -23.20
C ASP A 295 -12.72 -21.81 -23.67
N LEU A 296 -11.77 -20.96 -23.23
CA LEU A 296 -10.33 -21.16 -23.38
C LEU A 296 -9.74 -22.20 -22.40
N GLY A 297 -10.53 -22.66 -21.41
CA GLY A 297 -10.17 -23.69 -20.43
C GLY A 297 -9.69 -23.20 -19.06
N PHE A 298 -9.83 -21.91 -18.74
CA PHE A 298 -9.36 -21.28 -17.49
C PHE A 298 -10.52 -20.69 -16.68
N LYS A 299 -10.55 -20.90 -15.36
CA LYS A 299 -11.53 -20.22 -14.51
C LYS A 299 -11.02 -18.85 -14.09
N LEU A 300 -11.84 -17.81 -14.22
CA LEU A 300 -11.47 -16.45 -13.78
C LEU A 300 -11.05 -16.40 -12.30
N GLU A 301 -11.67 -17.16 -11.40
CA GLU A 301 -11.28 -17.23 -9.99
C GLU A 301 -9.89 -17.84 -9.74
N ASP A 302 -9.45 -18.78 -10.58
CA ASP A 302 -8.13 -19.41 -10.49
C ASP A 302 -7.06 -18.51 -11.13
N VAL A 303 -7.42 -17.79 -12.20
CA VAL A 303 -6.61 -16.72 -12.82
C VAL A 303 -6.42 -15.52 -11.87
N LEU A 304 -7.50 -15.05 -11.23
CA LEU A 304 -7.49 -13.96 -10.23
C LEU A 304 -6.63 -14.29 -9.01
N GLN A 305 -6.44 -15.57 -8.68
CA GLN A 305 -5.57 -15.99 -7.58
C GLN A 305 -4.08 -15.80 -7.86
N GLN A 306 -3.65 -15.67 -9.13
CA GLN A 306 -2.24 -15.51 -9.52
C GLN A 306 -1.71 -14.08 -9.34
N GLU A 307 -2.59 -13.07 -9.35
CA GLU A 307 -2.18 -11.66 -9.26
C GLU A 307 -1.57 -11.34 -7.88
N PRO A 308 -0.37 -10.75 -7.78
CA PRO A 308 0.12 -10.22 -6.50
C PRO A 308 -0.58 -8.90 -6.14
N ASP A 309 -0.87 -8.67 -4.85
CA ASP A 309 -1.24 -7.32 -4.39
C ASP A 309 -0.10 -6.34 -4.74
N ALA A 310 -0.40 -5.21 -5.38
CA ALA A 310 0.61 -4.20 -5.65
C ALA A 310 1.13 -3.56 -4.35
N ALA A 311 2.40 -3.82 -4.01
CA ALA A 311 3.01 -3.48 -2.72
C ALA A 311 3.41 -1.98 -2.61
N LEU A 312 2.49 -1.10 -3.01
CA LEU A 312 2.68 0.34 -3.11
C LEU A 312 2.19 1.10 -1.86
N GLY A 313 1.74 0.38 -0.82
CA GLY A 313 1.22 0.95 0.41
C GLY A 313 1.02 -0.10 1.52
N ASN A 314 0.75 0.38 2.73
CA ASN A 314 0.58 -0.44 3.93
C ASN A 314 -0.70 -0.09 4.73
N GLY A 315 -0.98 1.20 4.91
CA GLY A 315 -1.97 1.70 5.85
C GLY A 315 -3.33 2.08 5.29
N GLY A 316 -4.19 2.57 6.20
CA GLY A 316 -5.48 3.18 5.85
C GLY A 316 -5.32 4.49 5.06
N LEU A 317 -4.20 5.20 5.24
CA LEU A 317 -3.83 6.41 4.50
C LEU A 317 -3.68 6.13 3.00
N GLY A 318 -2.93 5.07 2.67
CA GLY A 318 -2.75 4.62 1.29
C GLY A 318 -3.95 3.91 0.72
N ARG A 319 -4.77 3.24 1.55
CA ARG A 319 -6.04 2.66 1.07
C ARG A 319 -7.11 3.72 0.82
N LEU A 320 -7.11 4.84 1.55
CA LEU A 320 -7.91 6.02 1.24
C LEU A 320 -7.49 6.61 -0.10
N ALA A 321 -6.19 6.86 -0.31
CA ALA A 321 -5.64 7.34 -1.58
C ALA A 321 -6.05 6.42 -2.77
N ALA A 322 -6.00 5.11 -2.57
CA ALA A 322 -6.44 4.12 -3.56
C ALA A 322 -7.97 4.05 -3.77
N CYS A 323 -8.80 4.46 -2.80
CA CYS A 323 -10.25 4.67 -3.02
C CYS A 323 -10.53 6.00 -3.74
N PHE A 324 -9.76 7.05 -3.44
CA PHE A 324 -9.90 8.37 -4.04
C PHE A 324 -9.55 8.36 -5.53
N VAL A 325 -8.52 7.64 -5.99
CA VAL A 325 -8.22 7.59 -7.44
C VAL A 325 -9.32 6.89 -8.26
N ASP A 326 -9.93 5.81 -7.73
CA ASP A 326 -11.10 5.13 -8.33
C ASP A 326 -12.32 6.07 -8.42
N SER A 327 -12.55 6.84 -7.35
CA SER A 327 -13.67 7.79 -7.26
C SER A 327 -13.46 9.00 -8.17
N MET A 328 -12.26 9.59 -8.20
CA MET A 328 -11.91 10.69 -9.12
C MET A 328 -11.99 10.27 -10.59
N ALA A 329 -11.66 9.02 -10.94
CA ALA A 329 -11.86 8.49 -12.29
C ALA A 329 -13.35 8.33 -12.62
N THR A 330 -14.14 7.76 -11.69
CA THR A 330 -15.58 7.53 -11.82
C THR A 330 -16.36 8.85 -12.00
N GLU A 331 -16.05 9.85 -11.16
CA GLU A 331 -16.62 11.21 -11.23
C GLU A 331 -16.10 12.04 -12.40
N ASN A 332 -15.16 11.53 -13.19
CA ASN A 332 -14.54 12.21 -14.33
C ASN A 332 -13.75 13.47 -13.94
N ILE A 333 -13.28 13.57 -12.70
CA ILE A 333 -12.41 14.64 -12.24
C ILE A 333 -11.03 14.50 -12.94
N PRO A 334 -10.47 15.57 -13.53
CA PRO A 334 -9.16 15.54 -14.18
C PRO A 334 -8.02 15.48 -13.15
N ALA A 335 -7.82 14.30 -12.55
CA ALA A 335 -6.93 14.09 -11.41
C ALA A 335 -5.90 12.97 -11.64
N TRP A 336 -4.68 13.16 -11.14
CA TRP A 336 -3.64 12.12 -11.08
C TRP A 336 -3.17 11.89 -9.63
N GLY A 337 -2.89 10.64 -9.28
CA GLY A 337 -2.10 10.30 -8.10
C GLY A 337 -0.60 10.35 -8.40
N TYR A 338 0.22 10.74 -7.43
CA TYR A 338 1.68 10.65 -7.50
C TYR A 338 2.25 9.93 -6.27
N GLY A 339 3.08 8.91 -6.48
CA GLY A 339 3.72 8.11 -5.43
C GLY A 339 5.11 7.59 -5.82
N LEU A 340 5.60 6.60 -5.08
CA LEU A 340 6.87 5.90 -5.33
C LEU A 340 6.65 4.46 -5.81
N HIS A 341 7.51 3.98 -6.69
CA HIS A 341 7.48 2.61 -7.22
C HIS A 341 8.30 1.69 -6.30
N TYR A 342 7.66 1.13 -5.26
CA TYR A 342 8.36 0.35 -4.24
C TYR A 342 8.66 -1.08 -4.68
N GLN A 343 9.95 -1.43 -4.74
CA GLN A 343 10.43 -2.73 -5.21
C GLN A 343 10.02 -3.91 -4.30
N TYR A 344 9.98 -3.68 -2.97
CA TYR A 344 9.84 -4.72 -1.94
C TYR A 344 8.71 -4.45 -0.92
N GLY A 345 7.84 -3.48 -1.18
CA GLY A 345 6.73 -3.13 -0.28
C GLY A 345 7.18 -2.55 1.05
N ILE A 346 6.45 -2.89 2.12
CA ILE A 346 6.90 -2.67 3.49
C ILE A 346 7.61 -3.93 4.00
N PHE A 347 6.92 -5.07 3.93
CA PHE A 347 7.41 -6.45 4.12
C PHE A 347 6.21 -7.41 4.04
N ALA A 348 6.40 -8.59 3.44
CA ALA A 348 5.54 -9.74 3.59
C ALA A 348 5.72 -10.32 5.00
N GLN A 349 4.62 -10.46 5.74
CA GLN A 349 4.64 -11.05 7.08
C GLN A 349 4.62 -12.58 6.98
N LYS A 350 5.47 -13.25 7.76
CA LYS A 350 5.34 -14.69 8.05
C LYS A 350 5.16 -14.88 9.54
N ILE A 351 4.40 -15.91 9.93
CA ILE A 351 4.29 -16.35 11.32
C ILE A 351 5.11 -17.63 11.46
N ILE A 352 6.11 -17.60 12.33
CA ILE A 352 7.03 -18.74 12.59
C ILE A 352 7.12 -18.89 14.11
N ASN A 353 6.73 -20.07 14.62
CA ASN A 353 6.63 -20.34 16.07
C ASN A 353 5.81 -19.26 16.82
N GLY A 354 4.72 -18.80 16.20
CA GLY A 354 3.86 -17.72 16.69
C GLY A 354 4.40 -16.29 16.53
N TYR A 355 5.66 -16.11 16.12
CA TYR A 355 6.29 -14.79 15.96
C TYR A 355 6.15 -14.22 14.54
N GLN A 356 5.92 -12.90 14.43
CA GLN A 356 6.08 -12.17 13.17
C GLN A 356 7.56 -12.15 12.74
N VAL A 357 7.81 -12.60 11.51
CA VAL A 357 9.06 -12.48 10.77
C VAL A 357 8.82 -11.69 9.49
N GLU A 358 9.62 -10.66 9.25
CA GLU A 358 9.59 -9.84 8.03
C GLU A 358 10.33 -10.51 6.86
N THR A 359 9.74 -10.45 5.65
CA THR A 359 10.39 -10.83 4.38
C THR A 359 10.07 -9.81 3.28
N PRO A 360 10.87 -9.65 2.21
CA PRO A 360 10.55 -8.70 1.13
C PRO A 360 9.28 -9.09 0.35
N GLU A 361 8.50 -8.10 -0.11
CA GLU A 361 7.32 -8.34 -0.98
C GLU A 361 7.78 -8.44 -2.44
N TYR A 362 7.96 -9.65 -2.98
CA TYR A 362 8.48 -9.89 -4.33
C TYR A 362 7.43 -9.71 -5.46
N TRP A 363 6.55 -8.72 -5.33
CA TRP A 363 5.41 -8.51 -6.24
C TRP A 363 5.80 -8.22 -7.70
N LEU A 364 6.99 -7.67 -7.93
CA LEU A 364 7.56 -7.36 -9.25
C LEU A 364 8.46 -8.48 -9.82
N MET A 365 8.49 -9.67 -9.24
CA MET A 365 9.42 -10.74 -9.65
C MET A 365 9.25 -11.16 -11.13
N ASN A 366 8.02 -11.11 -11.65
CA ASN A 366 7.68 -11.39 -13.05
C ASN A 366 7.38 -10.09 -13.83
N GLY A 367 7.78 -8.93 -13.29
CA GLY A 367 7.30 -7.62 -13.73
C GLY A 367 5.87 -7.34 -13.24
N ASN A 368 5.17 -6.42 -13.91
CA ASN A 368 3.78 -6.05 -13.65
C ASN A 368 3.07 -5.78 -14.99
N PRO A 369 2.00 -6.51 -15.37
CA PRO A 369 1.35 -6.34 -16.66
C PRO A 369 0.53 -5.04 -16.79
N TRP A 370 0.21 -4.36 -15.68
CA TRP A 370 -0.61 -3.15 -15.66
C TRP A 370 0.14 -1.84 -15.89
N GLU A 371 1.45 -1.82 -15.59
CA GLU A 371 2.27 -0.62 -15.63
C GLU A 371 2.79 -0.30 -17.03
N ILE A 372 3.00 0.99 -17.29
CA ILE A 372 3.62 1.47 -18.52
C ILE A 372 4.83 2.35 -18.18
N GLU A 373 6.02 1.77 -18.27
CA GLU A 373 7.30 2.48 -18.09
C GLU A 373 7.43 3.63 -19.11
N ARG A 374 7.91 4.79 -18.66
CA ARG A 374 8.07 5.99 -19.49
C ARG A 374 9.54 6.45 -19.54
N ASN A 375 10.40 5.61 -20.10
CA ASN A 375 11.85 5.87 -20.20
C ASN A 375 12.24 7.21 -20.86
N GLU A 376 11.36 7.86 -21.63
CA GLU A 376 11.61 9.20 -22.20
C GLU A 376 11.38 10.34 -21.18
N ILE A 377 10.93 10.02 -19.97
CA ILE A 377 10.80 10.94 -18.85
C ILE A 377 11.86 10.55 -17.81
N GLN A 378 12.89 11.37 -17.68
CA GLN A 378 13.93 11.20 -16.69
C GLN A 378 14.10 12.53 -15.96
N VAL A 379 13.60 12.63 -14.73
CA VAL A 379 13.72 13.87 -13.94
C VAL A 379 14.96 13.78 -13.05
N PRO A 380 15.97 14.65 -13.22
CA PRO A 380 17.11 14.67 -12.32
C PRO A 380 16.72 15.30 -10.98
N VAL A 381 16.89 14.53 -9.90
CA VAL A 381 16.76 14.99 -8.51
C VAL A 381 18.15 15.18 -7.92
N THR A 382 18.31 16.21 -7.09
CA THR A 382 19.58 16.62 -6.47
C THR A 382 19.53 16.46 -4.95
N PHE A 383 20.67 16.12 -4.32
CA PHE A 383 20.86 16.13 -2.87
C PHE A 383 22.20 16.79 -2.48
N TYR A 384 22.31 17.18 -1.21
CA TYR A 384 23.51 17.79 -0.61
C TYR A 384 23.98 19.04 -1.36
N GLY A 385 25.29 19.33 -1.33
CA GLY A 385 25.87 20.47 -2.02
C GLY A 385 25.76 21.77 -1.23
N TYR A 386 25.72 22.90 -1.93
CA TYR A 386 25.69 24.23 -1.33
C TYR A 386 24.92 25.23 -2.21
N VAL A 387 24.52 26.36 -1.63
CA VAL A 387 23.87 27.46 -2.35
C VAL A 387 24.90 28.51 -2.70
N ASP A 388 25.03 28.84 -3.99
CA ASP A 388 25.89 29.91 -4.47
C ASP A 388 25.11 31.19 -4.79
N ARG A 389 25.74 32.32 -4.47
CA ARG A 389 25.28 33.70 -4.73
C ARG A 389 26.40 34.60 -5.26
N SER A 390 27.54 34.04 -5.63
CA SER A 390 28.76 34.77 -6.01
C SER A 390 28.55 35.78 -7.14
N ASN A 391 27.64 35.46 -8.07
CA ASN A 391 27.24 36.30 -9.19
C ASN A 391 26.47 37.58 -8.78
N ASN A 392 26.01 37.72 -7.53
CA ASN A 392 25.38 38.93 -7.02
C ASN A 392 25.68 39.18 -5.52
N PRO A 393 26.72 39.96 -5.18
CA PRO A 393 27.13 40.22 -3.80
C PRO A 393 26.12 40.96 -2.91
N THR A 394 25.03 41.52 -3.46
CA THR A 394 23.94 42.15 -2.68
C THR A 394 22.67 41.29 -2.61
N SER A 395 22.72 40.06 -3.13
CA SER A 395 21.58 39.14 -3.09
C SER A 395 21.31 38.56 -1.70
N SER A 396 20.03 38.34 -1.40
CA SER A 396 19.55 37.77 -0.13
C SER A 396 19.06 36.33 -0.33
N THR A 397 18.54 35.71 0.74
CA THR A 397 17.82 34.42 0.67
C THR A 397 16.61 34.48 -0.27
N LEU A 398 15.96 35.65 -0.35
CA LEU A 398 14.82 35.94 -1.22
C LEU A 398 15.17 35.99 -2.71
N SER A 399 16.42 36.28 -3.03
CA SER A 399 16.88 36.39 -4.42
C SER A 399 17.05 35.02 -5.08
N PRO A 400 16.87 34.91 -6.42
CA PRO A 400 17.19 33.68 -7.15
C PRO A 400 18.64 33.27 -6.93
N ALA A 401 18.84 32.05 -6.41
CA ALA A 401 20.15 31.49 -6.09
C ALA A 401 20.44 30.20 -6.88
N GLU A 402 21.70 29.78 -6.95
CA GLU A 402 22.08 28.53 -7.62
C GLU A 402 22.38 27.44 -6.59
N TRP A 403 21.64 26.33 -6.62
CA TRP A 403 21.92 25.18 -5.78
C TRP A 403 22.85 24.20 -6.49
N ILE A 404 24.15 24.27 -6.16
CA ILE A 404 25.18 23.39 -6.70
C ILE A 404 25.22 22.10 -5.87
N GLY A 405 24.53 21.07 -6.39
CA GLY A 405 24.31 19.79 -5.71
C GLY A 405 25.56 18.92 -5.51
N GLY A 406 25.50 18.04 -4.50
CA GLY A 406 26.56 17.07 -4.18
C GLY A 406 26.30 15.64 -4.67
N GLU A 407 25.03 15.26 -4.87
CA GLU A 407 24.62 13.97 -5.44
C GLU A 407 23.42 14.18 -6.38
N ARG A 408 23.29 13.37 -7.43
CA ARG A 408 22.14 13.39 -8.34
C ARG A 408 21.66 11.97 -8.65
N VAL A 409 20.36 11.82 -8.80
CA VAL A 409 19.67 10.58 -9.22
C VAL A 409 18.61 10.92 -10.29
N LEU A 410 18.13 9.92 -11.01
CA LEU A 410 17.07 10.05 -12.00
C LEU A 410 15.76 9.45 -11.46
N ALA A 411 14.66 10.17 -11.60
CA ALA A 411 13.32 9.65 -11.38
C ALA A 411 12.70 9.24 -12.73
N ILE A 412 12.43 7.94 -12.88
CA ILE A 412 11.75 7.34 -14.03
C ILE A 412 10.29 7.05 -13.64
N PRO A 413 9.27 7.55 -14.36
CA PRO A 413 7.89 7.29 -14.03
C PRO A 413 7.37 6.03 -14.70
N TYR A 414 6.63 5.26 -13.91
CA TYR A 414 5.72 4.20 -14.35
C TYR A 414 4.30 4.75 -14.25
N ASP A 415 3.53 4.65 -15.34
CA ASP A 415 2.11 5.00 -15.36
C ASP A 415 1.26 3.77 -15.09
N PHE A 416 0.41 3.85 -14.07
CA PHE A 416 -0.61 2.86 -13.75
C PHE A 416 -1.99 3.45 -14.10
N PRO A 417 -2.70 2.94 -15.12
CA PRO A 417 -4.02 3.45 -15.52
C PRO A 417 -5.11 3.17 -14.46
N ILE A 418 -5.99 4.15 -14.20
CA ILE A 418 -7.08 4.05 -13.23
C ILE A 418 -8.43 4.20 -13.95
N PRO A 419 -9.18 3.11 -14.23
CA PRO A 419 -10.51 3.19 -14.82
C PRO A 419 -11.56 3.65 -13.81
N GLY A 420 -12.46 4.54 -14.23
CA GLY A 420 -13.68 4.88 -13.49
C GLY A 420 -14.85 3.97 -13.84
N PHE A 421 -15.75 3.72 -12.90
CA PHE A 421 -16.93 2.88 -13.12
C PHE A 421 -17.91 3.53 -14.11
N LYS A 422 -18.40 2.75 -15.09
CA LYS A 422 -19.36 3.21 -16.13
C LYS A 422 -18.91 4.44 -16.94
N THR A 423 -17.59 4.67 -17.06
CA THR A 423 -17.05 5.78 -17.87
C THR A 423 -15.85 5.36 -18.72
N THR A 424 -15.60 6.09 -19.80
CA THR A 424 -14.35 5.98 -20.59
C THR A 424 -13.24 6.88 -20.04
N THR A 425 -13.46 7.55 -18.90
CA THR A 425 -12.39 8.25 -18.18
C THR A 425 -11.44 7.26 -17.52
N VAL A 426 -10.19 7.26 -17.99
CA VAL A 426 -9.09 6.50 -17.38
C VAL A 426 -8.03 7.50 -16.92
N ASN A 427 -8.01 7.74 -15.61
CA ASN A 427 -7.03 8.59 -14.93
C ASN A 427 -5.70 7.83 -14.72
N ASN A 428 -4.77 8.42 -13.97
CA ASN A 428 -3.39 7.91 -13.86
C ASN A 428 -2.87 7.99 -12.42
N LEU A 429 -2.26 6.91 -11.96
CA LEU A 429 -1.33 6.92 -10.83
C LEU A 429 0.08 6.88 -11.41
N ARG A 430 0.90 7.91 -11.14
CA ARG A 430 2.30 7.99 -11.58
C ARG A 430 3.23 7.65 -10.42
N LEU A 431 4.02 6.60 -10.60
CA LEU A 431 4.95 6.06 -9.60
C LEU A 431 6.37 6.33 -10.05
N TRP A 432 7.21 6.90 -9.19
CA TRP A 432 8.61 7.16 -9.54
C TRP A 432 9.52 6.04 -9.04
N GLN A 433 10.31 5.45 -9.93
CA GLN A 433 11.46 4.59 -9.62
C GLN A 433 12.74 5.44 -9.64
N ALA A 434 13.66 5.19 -8.70
CA ALA A 434 14.96 5.86 -8.66
C ALA A 434 16.03 5.06 -9.42
N ARG A 435 16.76 5.72 -10.31
CA ARG A 435 17.93 5.17 -11.05
C ARG A 435 19.16 6.06 -10.88
N PRO A 436 20.39 5.52 -10.96
CA PRO A 436 21.62 6.31 -10.89
C PRO A 436 21.81 7.17 -12.14
N THR A 437 22.59 8.26 -12.03
CA THR A 437 23.09 8.99 -13.22
C THR A 437 24.27 8.31 -13.91
N THR A 438 24.91 7.35 -13.24
CA THR A 438 25.96 6.50 -13.80
C THR A 438 25.78 5.11 -13.21
N GLU A 439 25.31 4.17 -14.03
CA GLU A 439 24.97 2.81 -13.63
C GLU A 439 26.21 2.01 -13.22
N PHE A 440 27.30 2.15 -13.98
CA PHE A 440 28.50 1.32 -13.82
C PHE A 440 29.79 2.10 -14.08
N ASP A 441 30.81 1.89 -13.24
CA ASP A 441 32.15 2.48 -13.39
C ASP A 441 33.18 1.40 -13.80
N PHE A 442 33.49 1.37 -15.10
CA PHE A 442 34.47 0.44 -15.69
C PHE A 442 35.89 0.62 -15.14
N ALA A 443 36.30 1.82 -14.72
CA ALA A 443 37.66 2.05 -14.24
C ALA A 443 37.85 1.34 -12.89
N LYS A 444 36.88 1.47 -11.98
CA LYS A 444 36.87 0.75 -10.70
C LYS A 444 36.70 -0.76 -10.87
N PHE A 445 35.83 -1.19 -11.78
CA PHE A 445 35.64 -2.62 -12.04
C PHE A 445 36.92 -3.28 -12.56
N ASN A 446 37.59 -2.65 -13.53
CA ASN A 446 38.84 -3.16 -14.10
C ASN A 446 40.02 -3.11 -13.11
N SER A 447 39.97 -2.26 -12.08
CA SER A 447 40.93 -2.27 -10.96
C SER A 447 40.55 -3.22 -9.82
N GLY A 448 39.52 -4.06 -9.98
CA GLY A 448 39.05 -5.02 -8.97
C GLY A 448 38.18 -4.44 -7.85
N ASP A 449 37.84 -3.14 -7.91
CA ASP A 449 36.95 -2.48 -6.93
C ASP A 449 35.49 -2.62 -7.36
N TYR A 450 35.04 -3.87 -7.39
CA TYR A 450 33.69 -4.26 -7.81
C TYR A 450 32.57 -3.70 -6.91
N LYS A 451 32.90 -3.29 -5.68
CA LYS A 451 31.92 -2.68 -4.76
C LYS A 451 31.65 -1.23 -5.14
N ASN A 452 32.70 -0.44 -5.33
CA ASN A 452 32.52 0.97 -5.69
C ASN A 452 32.16 1.17 -7.17
N SER A 453 32.29 0.15 -8.03
CA SER A 453 31.84 0.22 -9.43
C SER A 453 30.33 0.30 -9.60
N VAL A 454 29.54 -0.19 -8.62
CA VAL A 454 28.06 -0.15 -8.58
C VAL A 454 27.49 0.68 -7.42
N ALA A 455 28.34 1.36 -6.64
CA ALA A 455 27.91 2.07 -5.43
C ALA A 455 27.01 3.29 -5.69
N GLN A 456 26.92 3.82 -6.92
CA GLN A 456 25.90 4.82 -7.28
C GLN A 456 24.53 4.18 -7.48
N GLN A 457 24.47 3.05 -8.20
CA GLN A 457 23.25 2.28 -8.43
C GLN A 457 22.57 1.92 -7.11
N GLN A 458 23.31 1.29 -6.18
CA GLN A 458 22.78 0.88 -4.88
C GLN A 458 22.22 2.04 -4.04
N ARG A 459 22.83 3.23 -4.10
CA ARG A 459 22.33 4.42 -3.38
C ARG A 459 21.07 5.02 -4.03
N ALA A 460 20.94 4.95 -5.36
CA ALA A 460 19.73 5.37 -6.04
C ALA A 460 18.57 4.41 -5.78
N GLU A 461 18.77 3.10 -6.01
CA GLU A 461 17.77 2.05 -5.82
C GLU A 461 17.22 1.99 -4.38
N SER A 462 18.06 2.31 -3.39
CA SER A 462 17.67 2.41 -1.97
C SER A 462 16.49 3.37 -1.73
N LEU A 463 16.32 4.40 -2.55
CA LEU A 463 15.20 5.35 -2.45
C LEU A 463 13.85 4.70 -2.76
N THR A 464 13.83 3.67 -3.61
CA THR A 464 12.60 2.99 -4.06
C THR A 464 12.58 1.51 -3.71
N ALA A 465 13.46 1.07 -2.80
CA ALA A 465 13.49 -0.29 -2.30
C ALA A 465 12.27 -0.62 -1.42
N CYS A 466 12.08 0.11 -0.31
CA CYS A 466 11.03 -0.17 0.67
C CYS A 466 10.28 1.10 1.12
N LEU A 467 9.01 0.92 1.48
CA LEU A 467 8.15 1.89 2.15
C LEU A 467 8.49 1.96 3.65
N TYR A 468 8.48 3.17 4.23
CA TYR A 468 8.80 3.45 5.64
C TYR A 468 10.08 2.73 6.15
N PRO A 469 11.27 3.03 5.60
CA PRO A 469 12.53 2.49 6.09
C PRO A 469 12.76 2.89 7.56
N ASN A 470 13.25 1.94 8.36
CA ASN A 470 13.45 2.09 9.80
C ASN A 470 14.33 3.32 10.13
N ASP A 471 13.73 4.32 10.76
CA ASP A 471 14.30 5.63 11.07
C ASP A 471 14.64 5.84 12.54
N ASN A 472 14.76 4.75 13.32
CA ASN A 472 15.32 4.77 14.68
C ASN A 472 16.82 5.17 14.72
N PHE A 473 17.48 5.31 13.57
CA PHE A 473 18.89 5.71 13.43
C PHE A 473 19.07 6.74 12.30
N VAL A 474 20.17 7.50 12.37
CA VAL A 474 20.41 8.71 11.53
C VAL A 474 20.33 8.42 10.03
N GLN A 475 20.87 7.28 9.58
CA GLN A 475 20.86 6.88 8.18
C GLN A 475 19.45 6.57 7.67
N GLY A 476 18.56 6.03 8.52
CA GLY A 476 17.16 5.80 8.20
C GLY A 476 16.37 7.11 8.11
N LYS A 477 16.61 8.04 9.05
CA LYS A 477 16.07 9.41 8.99
C LYS A 477 16.49 10.13 7.70
N GLU A 478 17.77 10.03 7.34
CA GLU A 478 18.28 10.60 6.09
C GLU A 478 17.65 9.96 4.85
N LEU A 479 17.45 8.63 4.84
CA LEU A 479 16.80 7.92 3.74
C LEU A 479 15.32 8.32 3.61
N ARG A 480 14.55 8.36 4.70
CA ARG A 480 13.14 8.79 4.70
C ARG A 480 12.98 10.23 4.17
N LEU A 481 13.84 11.17 4.61
CA LEU A 481 13.82 12.54 4.09
C LEU A 481 14.23 12.61 2.61
N LYS A 482 15.19 11.78 2.17
CA LYS A 482 15.52 11.65 0.74
C LYS A 482 14.34 11.13 -0.09
N GLN A 483 13.61 10.13 0.39
CA GLN A 483 12.43 9.57 -0.30
C GLN A 483 11.35 10.64 -0.50
N GLN A 484 10.98 11.35 0.57
CA GLN A 484 10.01 12.44 0.51
C GLN A 484 10.44 13.51 -0.51
N TYR A 485 11.70 13.96 -0.46
CA TYR A 485 12.19 15.00 -1.38
C TYR A 485 12.19 14.54 -2.84
N PHE A 486 12.75 13.35 -3.12
CA PHE A 486 12.85 12.79 -4.47
C PHE A 486 11.48 12.70 -5.15
N TRP A 487 10.51 12.19 -4.41
CA TRP A 487 9.12 12.11 -4.84
C TRP A 487 8.49 13.50 -5.11
N CYS A 488 8.65 14.45 -4.19
CA CYS A 488 8.11 15.81 -4.34
C CYS A 488 8.71 16.53 -5.55
N ALA A 489 10.03 16.51 -5.69
CA ALA A 489 10.75 17.18 -6.78
C ALA A 489 10.42 16.59 -8.16
N ALA A 490 10.40 15.25 -8.28
CA ALA A 490 10.02 14.60 -9.52
C ALA A 490 8.58 14.92 -9.94
N SER A 491 7.64 14.87 -8.99
CA SER A 491 6.23 15.16 -9.23
C SER A 491 5.99 16.62 -9.60
N LEU A 492 6.58 17.58 -8.87
CA LEU A 492 6.45 19.01 -9.18
C LEU A 492 7.07 19.39 -10.53
N HIS A 493 8.23 18.84 -10.87
CA HIS A 493 8.83 19.05 -12.19
C HIS A 493 7.89 18.58 -13.32
N ASP A 494 7.19 17.45 -13.15
CA ASP A 494 6.18 16.98 -14.12
C ASP A 494 4.91 17.82 -14.14
N ILE A 495 4.45 18.33 -13.00
CA ILE A 495 3.32 19.27 -12.90
C ILE A 495 3.64 20.58 -13.62
N VAL A 496 4.76 21.22 -13.28
CA VAL A 496 5.27 22.44 -13.93
C VAL A 496 5.48 22.24 -15.43
N ARG A 497 6.11 21.12 -15.83
CA ARG A 497 6.30 20.76 -17.24
C ARG A 497 4.98 20.65 -18.01
N ARG A 498 3.90 20.18 -17.38
CA ARG A 498 2.58 20.05 -18.02
C ARG A 498 1.88 21.40 -18.11
N PHE A 499 1.90 22.23 -17.06
CA PHE A 499 1.40 23.61 -17.09
C PHE A 499 2.08 24.44 -18.20
N LYS A 500 3.42 24.40 -18.26
CA LYS A 500 4.21 25.12 -19.29
C LYS A 500 3.83 24.79 -20.74
N LYS A 501 3.15 23.68 -21.03
CA LYS A 501 2.72 23.33 -22.40
C LYS A 501 1.75 24.37 -22.98
N THR A 502 0.88 24.94 -22.16
CA THR A 502 -0.17 25.88 -22.63
C THR A 502 0.32 27.33 -22.68
N ASN A 503 1.55 27.60 -22.24
CA ASN A 503 2.21 28.91 -22.25
C ASN A 503 1.43 30.00 -21.46
N ARG A 504 0.66 29.60 -20.45
CA ARG A 504 -0.06 30.52 -19.56
C ARG A 504 0.89 31.33 -18.67
N PRO A 505 0.51 32.55 -18.27
CA PRO A 505 1.18 33.31 -17.19
C PRO A 505 1.21 32.53 -15.87
N TRP A 506 2.29 32.67 -15.10
CA TRP A 506 2.43 32.00 -13.80
C TRP A 506 1.35 32.36 -12.77
N THR A 507 0.73 33.53 -12.89
CA THR A 507 -0.40 33.95 -12.07
C THR A 507 -1.62 33.03 -12.20
N GLU A 508 -1.80 32.35 -13.33
CA GLU A 508 -2.88 31.39 -13.57
C GLU A 508 -2.56 29.98 -13.05
N PHE A 509 -1.40 29.76 -12.45
CA PHE A 509 -1.01 28.43 -11.96
C PHE A 509 -1.97 27.86 -10.91
N PRO A 510 -2.43 28.60 -9.88
CA PRO A 510 -3.41 28.12 -8.91
C PRO A 510 -4.80 27.87 -9.52
N ASP A 511 -5.14 28.55 -10.62
CA ASP A 511 -6.39 28.34 -11.37
C ASP A 511 -6.36 27.07 -12.21
N GLN A 512 -5.17 26.55 -12.52
CA GLN A 512 -4.95 25.36 -13.35
C GLN A 512 -4.43 24.14 -12.58
N VAL A 513 -3.94 24.34 -11.35
CA VAL A 513 -3.27 23.31 -10.54
C VAL A 513 -3.75 23.38 -9.10
N ALA A 514 -4.34 22.28 -8.61
CA ALA A 514 -4.52 22.02 -7.18
C ALA A 514 -3.63 20.84 -6.76
N ILE A 515 -2.91 20.97 -5.64
CA ILE A 515 -2.07 19.89 -5.09
C ILE A 515 -2.53 19.55 -3.68
N GLN A 516 -2.98 18.30 -3.48
CA GLN A 516 -3.37 17.80 -2.18
C GLN A 516 -2.19 17.10 -1.50
N LEU A 517 -1.87 17.56 -0.30
CA LEU A 517 -0.89 16.97 0.61
C LEU A 517 -1.60 15.93 1.50
N ASN A 518 -1.43 14.64 1.20
CA ASN A 518 -1.97 13.55 2.01
C ASN A 518 -1.04 13.28 3.21
N ASP A 519 -1.43 13.81 4.38
CA ASP A 519 -0.57 13.90 5.56
C ASP A 519 0.70 14.75 5.29
N THR A 520 1.65 14.75 6.23
CA THR A 520 2.83 15.62 6.26
C THR A 520 3.96 15.21 5.32
N HIS A 521 3.98 13.97 4.85
CA HIS A 521 5.05 13.43 3.99
C HIS A 521 5.36 14.30 2.74
N PRO A 522 4.38 14.85 1.98
CA PRO A 522 4.64 15.73 0.84
C PRO A 522 4.92 17.21 1.18
N THR A 523 5.06 17.61 2.46
CA THR A 523 5.22 19.04 2.84
C THR A 523 6.38 19.73 2.11
N LEU A 524 7.43 18.99 1.74
CA LEU A 524 8.54 19.51 0.94
C LEU A 524 8.12 20.10 -0.42
N ALA A 525 6.95 19.71 -0.96
CA ALA A 525 6.42 20.26 -2.20
C ALA A 525 6.14 21.78 -2.12
N ILE A 526 5.72 22.30 -0.96
CA ILE A 526 5.54 23.75 -0.72
C ILE A 526 6.86 24.49 -0.97
N VAL A 527 7.95 23.98 -0.38
CA VAL A 527 9.27 24.59 -0.41
C VAL A 527 9.95 24.39 -1.77
N GLU A 528 9.76 23.24 -2.41
CA GLU A 528 10.29 22.95 -3.74
C GLU A 528 9.57 23.73 -4.85
N LEU A 529 8.26 23.97 -4.74
CA LEU A 529 7.57 24.86 -5.70
C LEU A 529 8.07 26.30 -5.54
N GLN A 530 8.22 26.82 -4.31
CA GLN A 530 8.83 28.12 -4.07
C GLN A 530 10.26 28.20 -4.66
N ARG A 531 11.07 27.14 -4.47
CA ARG A 531 12.42 27.03 -5.05
C ARG A 531 12.39 27.07 -6.57
N ILE A 532 11.48 26.33 -7.23
CA ILE A 532 11.35 26.34 -8.69
C ILE A 532 10.98 27.75 -9.17
N LEU A 533 9.94 28.36 -8.59
CA LEU A 533 9.41 29.66 -9.02
C LEU A 533 10.43 30.80 -8.85
N VAL A 534 11.18 30.82 -7.75
CA VAL A 534 12.21 31.86 -7.51
C VAL A 534 13.53 31.53 -8.22
N ASP A 535 14.12 30.36 -7.99
CA ASP A 535 15.48 30.06 -8.46
C ASP A 535 15.55 29.72 -9.95
N LEU A 536 14.49 29.16 -10.54
CA LEU A 536 14.48 28.75 -11.95
C LEU A 536 13.64 29.71 -12.81
N GLU A 537 12.42 30.04 -12.38
CA GLU A 537 11.47 30.85 -13.14
C GLU A 537 11.62 32.36 -12.91
N LYS A 538 12.44 32.75 -11.93
CA LYS A 538 12.83 34.14 -11.62
C LYS A 538 11.66 35.07 -11.25
N LEU A 539 10.61 34.52 -10.64
CA LEU A 539 9.55 35.32 -10.02
C LEU A 539 10.05 36.02 -8.75
N ASP A 540 9.34 37.08 -8.33
CA ASP A 540 9.51 37.64 -6.99
C ASP A 540 9.13 36.61 -5.92
N TRP A 541 9.76 36.70 -4.74
CA TRP A 541 9.52 35.76 -3.65
C TRP A 541 8.07 35.79 -3.16
N HIS A 542 7.44 36.97 -3.08
CA HIS A 542 6.07 37.12 -2.58
C HIS A 542 5.04 36.70 -3.63
N ASP A 543 5.26 37.03 -4.91
CA ASP A 543 4.43 36.53 -6.02
C ASP A 543 4.47 35.00 -6.10
N ALA A 544 5.66 34.42 -6.01
CA ALA A 544 5.86 32.97 -5.95
C ALA A 544 5.16 32.34 -4.73
N PHE A 545 5.28 32.94 -3.55
CA PHE A 545 4.69 32.38 -2.34
C PHE A 545 3.15 32.47 -2.33
N ASN A 546 2.59 33.52 -2.92
CA ASN A 546 1.15 33.61 -3.17
C ASN A 546 0.66 32.53 -4.15
N ILE A 547 1.42 32.22 -5.21
CA ILE A 547 1.12 31.07 -6.08
C ILE A 547 1.17 29.75 -5.29
N VAL A 548 2.20 29.54 -4.46
CA VAL A 548 2.36 28.36 -3.60
C VAL A 548 1.15 28.19 -2.68
N GLN A 549 0.79 29.20 -1.88
CA GLN A 549 -0.31 29.11 -0.92
C GLN A 549 -1.64 28.76 -1.60
N ASN A 550 -1.96 29.40 -2.72
CA ASN A 550 -3.21 29.12 -3.46
C ASN A 550 -3.18 27.78 -4.23
N THR A 551 -2.02 27.15 -4.39
CA THR A 551 -1.89 25.82 -5.03
C THR A 551 -2.15 24.66 -4.06
N PHE A 552 -1.65 24.75 -2.82
CA PHE A 552 -1.61 23.62 -1.89
C PHE A 552 -2.80 23.57 -0.91
N SER A 553 -3.23 22.34 -0.61
CA SER A 553 -4.17 22.03 0.46
C SER A 553 -3.71 20.80 1.26
N TYR A 554 -3.93 20.81 2.57
CA TYR A 554 -3.37 19.82 3.51
C TYR A 554 -4.43 19.01 4.26
N THR A 555 -4.40 17.68 4.12
CA THR A 555 -5.21 16.76 4.92
C THR A 555 -4.41 16.21 6.09
N ASN A 556 -4.88 16.45 7.31
CA ASN A 556 -4.30 15.91 8.54
C ASN A 556 -5.02 14.61 8.95
N HIS A 557 -4.24 13.61 9.41
CA HIS A 557 -4.73 12.30 9.86
C HIS A 557 -4.25 11.96 11.29
N THR A 558 -3.86 12.97 12.09
CA THR A 558 -2.97 12.80 13.24
C THR A 558 -3.52 13.46 14.50
N VAL A 559 -4.01 12.65 15.44
CA VAL A 559 -4.55 13.13 16.73
C VAL A 559 -3.45 13.59 17.70
N MET A 560 -2.38 12.80 17.83
CA MET A 560 -1.32 13.02 18.82
C MET A 560 -0.27 14.01 18.33
N GLN A 561 0.08 15.03 19.12
CA GLN A 561 1.07 16.05 18.73
C GLN A 561 2.48 15.47 18.58
N GLU A 562 2.77 14.40 19.32
CA GLU A 562 4.01 13.63 19.34
C GLU A 562 4.25 12.88 18.02
N ALA A 563 3.16 12.59 17.28
CA ALA A 563 3.19 11.88 16.00
C ALA A 563 3.28 12.83 14.78
N LEU A 564 3.25 14.15 14.98
CA LEU A 564 3.44 15.13 13.90
C LEU A 564 4.91 15.17 13.46
N GLU A 565 5.18 15.07 12.17
CA GLU A 565 6.55 14.92 11.66
C GLU A 565 7.43 16.14 11.94
N LYS A 566 8.62 15.89 12.52
CA LYS A 566 9.67 16.86 12.82
C LYS A 566 11.02 16.42 12.27
N TRP A 567 11.79 17.35 11.71
CA TRP A 567 13.13 17.09 11.17
C TRP A 567 14.22 17.94 11.84
N PRO A 568 15.36 17.36 12.27
CA PRO A 568 16.48 18.13 12.82
C PRO A 568 17.10 19.05 11.77
N ILE A 569 17.30 20.32 12.11
CA ILE A 569 17.87 21.32 11.18
C ILE A 569 19.25 20.92 10.67
N SER A 570 20.05 20.23 11.48
CA SER A 570 21.39 19.73 11.11
C SER A 570 21.37 18.66 10.02
N LEU A 571 20.37 17.77 10.03
CA LEU A 571 20.14 16.79 8.97
C LEU A 571 19.59 17.48 7.73
N PHE A 572 18.56 18.30 7.91
CA PHE A 572 17.83 18.95 6.82
C PHE A 572 18.74 19.91 6.03
N GLY A 573 19.48 20.79 6.71
CA GLY A 573 20.41 21.74 6.08
C GLY A 573 21.59 21.10 5.37
N ARG A 574 22.04 19.90 5.82
CA ARG A 574 23.06 19.12 5.11
C ARG A 574 22.53 18.51 3.82
N LEU A 575 21.27 18.06 3.82
CA LEU A 575 20.67 17.34 2.68
C LEU A 575 20.03 18.27 1.65
N LEU A 576 19.37 19.33 2.10
CA LEU A 576 18.51 20.24 1.33
C LEU A 576 18.82 21.71 1.73
N PRO A 577 20.05 22.22 1.46
CA PRO A 577 20.50 23.51 2.00
C PRO A 577 19.64 24.69 1.51
N ARG A 578 19.24 24.70 0.22
CA ARG A 578 18.38 25.77 -0.33
C ARG A 578 16.98 25.77 0.29
N HIS A 579 16.41 24.59 0.53
CA HIS A 579 15.09 24.46 1.16
C HIS A 579 15.10 24.95 2.61
N LEU A 580 16.21 24.78 3.34
CA LEU A 580 16.34 25.34 4.70
C LEU A 580 16.31 26.87 4.70
N GLU A 581 16.98 27.54 3.76
CA GLU A 581 16.90 29.00 3.62
C GLU A 581 15.45 29.45 3.39
N ILE A 582 14.77 28.82 2.44
CA ILE A 582 13.37 29.16 2.09
C ILE A 582 12.44 28.91 3.28
N ILE A 583 12.64 27.85 4.08
CA ILE A 583 11.87 27.60 5.31
C ILE A 583 12.11 28.71 6.36
N TYR A 584 13.34 29.22 6.49
CA TYR A 584 13.59 30.37 7.36
C TYR A 584 12.92 31.65 6.84
N ASP A 585 12.94 31.93 5.53
CA ASP A 585 12.22 33.07 4.95
C ASP A 585 10.71 32.98 5.19
N ILE A 586 10.10 31.82 4.93
CA ILE A 586 8.67 31.56 5.18
C ILE A 586 8.35 31.80 6.67
N ASN A 587 9.15 31.23 7.58
CA ASN A 587 8.94 31.40 9.02
C ASN A 587 9.10 32.87 9.46
N TRP A 588 10.06 33.59 8.89
CA TRP A 588 10.34 34.99 9.21
C TRP A 588 9.16 35.89 8.84
N PHE A 589 8.66 35.81 7.60
CA PHE A 589 7.49 36.61 7.19
C PHE A 589 6.23 36.20 7.95
N PHE A 590 5.99 34.90 8.15
CA PHE A 590 4.87 34.41 8.94
C PHE A 590 4.87 34.97 10.37
N LEU A 591 6.01 34.92 11.07
CA LEU A 591 6.12 35.48 12.42
C LEU A 591 6.00 37.01 12.45
N GLN A 592 6.43 37.71 11.39
CA GLN A 592 6.13 39.15 11.25
C GLN A 592 4.63 39.43 11.09
N GLU A 593 3.87 38.59 10.39
CA GLU A 593 2.42 38.74 10.30
C GLU A 593 1.72 38.42 11.63
N VAL A 594 2.18 37.39 12.35
CA VAL A 594 1.69 37.07 13.70
C VAL A 594 1.92 38.24 14.66
N GLU A 595 3.11 38.83 14.70
CA GLU A 595 3.39 40.01 15.56
C GLU A 595 2.60 41.26 15.12
N LYS A 596 2.37 41.47 13.80
CA LYS A 596 1.49 42.55 13.33
C LYS A 596 0.03 42.35 13.79
N LYS A 597 -0.45 41.11 13.87
CA LYS A 597 -1.83 40.77 14.24
C LYS A 597 -2.04 40.62 15.75
N PHE A 598 -1.02 40.19 16.49
CA PHE A 598 -1.03 40.00 17.94
C PHE A 598 0.23 40.63 18.59
N PRO A 599 0.35 41.97 18.59
CA PRO A 599 1.56 42.63 19.07
C PRO A 599 1.90 42.26 20.52
N LYS A 600 3.18 41.93 20.76
CA LYS A 600 3.75 41.52 22.04
C LYS A 600 3.32 40.15 22.57
N ASP A 601 2.60 39.32 21.80
CA ASP A 601 2.29 37.92 22.18
C ASP A 601 3.51 37.00 21.91
N VAL A 602 4.61 37.25 22.65
CA VAL A 602 5.92 36.61 22.46
C VAL A 602 5.86 35.09 22.63
N ASP A 603 4.95 34.58 23.47
CA ASP A 603 4.78 33.15 23.66
C ASP A 603 3.93 32.50 22.55
N LEU A 604 3.00 33.23 21.91
CA LEU A 604 2.38 32.76 20.66
C LEU A 604 3.44 32.59 19.56
N LEU A 605 4.35 33.55 19.37
CA LEU A 605 5.43 33.44 18.36
C LEU A 605 6.25 32.15 18.54
N LYS A 606 6.67 31.83 19.77
CA LYS A 606 7.38 30.58 20.09
C LYS A 606 6.54 29.34 19.75
N ARG A 607 5.26 29.32 20.16
CA ARG A 607 4.37 28.17 19.96
C ARG A 607 4.09 27.93 18.48
N ILE A 608 3.83 28.99 17.70
CA ILE A 608 3.32 28.89 16.31
C ILE A 608 4.42 28.80 15.23
N SER A 609 5.66 29.21 15.54
CA SER A 609 6.82 29.16 14.64
C SER A 609 7.00 27.81 13.92
N LEU A 610 7.41 27.84 12.65
CA LEU A 610 7.79 26.63 11.90
C LEU A 610 9.03 25.95 12.49
N ILE A 611 9.91 26.73 13.14
CA ILE A 611 11.08 26.23 13.85
C ILE A 611 10.75 26.04 15.33
N GLU A 612 11.21 24.93 15.90
CA GLU A 612 11.19 24.63 17.33
C GLU A 612 12.60 24.85 17.90
N GLU A 613 12.76 25.84 18.78
CA GLU A 613 14.06 26.29 19.30
C GLU A 613 14.50 25.55 20.60
N ASN A 614 13.71 24.58 21.07
CA ASN A 614 13.99 23.85 22.32
C ASN A 614 14.89 22.64 22.05
N GLY A 615 16.09 22.62 22.65
CA GLY A 615 17.04 21.51 22.51
C GLY A 615 17.70 21.48 21.12
N ASP A 616 17.81 20.29 20.52
CA ASP A 616 18.19 20.17 19.10
C ASP A 616 17.07 20.76 18.23
N ARG A 617 17.36 21.86 17.52
CA ARG A 617 16.34 22.61 16.78
C ARG A 617 15.69 21.78 15.66
N GLN A 618 14.36 21.78 15.63
CA GLN A 618 13.55 21.01 14.67
C GLN A 618 12.74 21.92 13.74
N ILE A 619 12.46 21.41 12.53
CA ILE A 619 11.45 21.95 11.61
C ILE A 619 10.13 21.18 11.85
N ARG A 620 9.03 21.90 12.08
CA ARG A 620 7.69 21.33 12.35
C ARG A 620 6.89 21.22 11.04
N MET A 621 6.84 20.03 10.45
CA MET A 621 6.33 19.87 9.07
C MET A 621 4.83 20.14 8.95
N ALA A 622 4.02 19.68 9.91
CA ALA A 622 2.58 20.01 9.94
C ALA A 622 2.31 21.52 9.95
N PHE A 623 3.17 22.31 10.61
CA PHE A 623 3.01 23.76 10.71
C PHE A 623 3.38 24.44 9.38
N LEU A 624 4.45 23.95 8.72
CA LEU A 624 4.84 24.39 7.38
C LEU A 624 3.74 24.06 6.35
N ALA A 625 3.09 22.89 6.47
CA ALA A 625 1.94 22.51 5.66
C ALA A 625 0.74 23.46 5.85
N ILE A 626 0.43 23.85 7.10
CA ILE A 626 -0.63 24.81 7.42
C ILE A 626 -0.31 26.21 6.86
N VAL A 627 0.93 26.69 6.99
CA VAL A 627 1.33 28.02 6.51
C VAL A 627 1.38 28.09 4.98
N GLY A 628 1.88 27.03 4.33
CA GLY A 628 2.02 26.96 2.86
C GLY A 628 0.79 26.49 2.07
N SER A 629 -0.34 26.25 2.71
CA SER A 629 -1.60 25.82 2.08
C SER A 629 -2.72 26.85 2.26
N HIS A 630 -3.70 26.92 1.35
CA HIS A 630 -4.89 27.78 1.50
C HIS A 630 -6.01 27.11 2.31
N LYS A 631 -6.09 25.76 2.30
CA LYS A 631 -7.03 24.97 3.10
C LYS A 631 -6.32 23.88 3.89
N VAL A 632 -6.84 23.59 5.06
CA VAL A 632 -6.47 22.47 5.93
C VAL A 632 -7.75 21.69 6.24
N ASN A 633 -7.73 20.36 6.20
CA ASN A 633 -8.88 19.54 6.57
C ASN A 633 -8.54 18.36 7.49
N GLY A 634 -9.48 18.04 8.38
CA GLY A 634 -9.53 16.74 9.06
C GLY A 634 -10.37 15.73 8.28
N VAL A 635 -10.44 14.50 8.82
CA VAL A 635 -10.92 13.28 8.14
C VAL A 635 -12.09 12.56 8.82
N ALA A 636 -12.65 13.23 9.83
CA ALA A 636 -13.89 12.95 10.54
C ALA A 636 -14.32 14.27 11.23
N GLU A 637 -15.60 14.45 11.55
CA GLU A 637 -16.13 15.70 12.09
C GLU A 637 -15.54 16.03 13.47
N LEU A 638 -15.55 15.07 14.39
CA LEU A 638 -14.97 15.23 15.74
C LEU A 638 -13.45 15.49 15.67
N HIS A 639 -12.73 14.81 14.77
CA HIS A 639 -11.31 15.08 14.50
C HIS A 639 -11.10 16.50 13.96
N SER A 640 -11.99 16.97 13.09
CA SER A 640 -11.94 18.30 12.49
C SER A 640 -12.24 19.43 13.50
N GLU A 641 -12.99 19.16 14.58
CA GLU A 641 -13.09 20.08 15.72
C GLU A 641 -11.90 19.94 16.69
N LEU A 642 -11.35 18.74 16.89
CA LEU A 642 -10.16 18.54 17.72
C LEU A 642 -8.95 19.29 17.15
N ILE A 643 -8.71 19.23 15.84
CA ILE A 643 -7.61 19.97 15.20
C ILE A 643 -7.77 21.49 15.37
N LYS A 644 -9.02 22.00 15.44
CA LYS A 644 -9.31 23.42 15.64
C LYS A 644 -9.15 23.87 17.09
N THR A 645 -9.57 23.04 18.04
CA THR A 645 -9.68 23.38 19.47
C THR A 645 -8.39 23.08 20.26
N THR A 646 -7.67 22.03 19.92
CA THR A 646 -6.43 21.62 20.63
C THR A 646 -5.20 21.74 19.75
N ILE A 647 -5.11 20.98 18.65
CA ILE A 647 -3.84 20.71 17.94
C ILE A 647 -3.29 21.98 17.25
N PHE A 648 -4.13 22.69 16.50
CA PHE A 648 -3.74 23.85 15.69
C PHE A 648 -4.47 25.14 16.12
N LYS A 649 -4.94 25.22 17.37
CA LYS A 649 -5.71 26.36 17.90
C LYS A 649 -5.07 27.73 17.69
N ASP A 650 -3.75 27.83 17.80
CA ASP A 650 -3.00 29.08 17.56
C ASP A 650 -3.02 29.48 16.07
N PHE A 651 -3.09 28.52 15.14
CA PHE A 651 -3.31 28.78 13.71
C PHE A 651 -4.76 29.12 13.39
N VAL A 652 -5.75 28.57 14.10
CA VAL A 652 -7.16 29.00 14.00
C VAL A 652 -7.31 30.45 14.50
N LYS A 653 -6.67 30.79 15.62
CA LYS A 653 -6.57 32.18 16.13
C LYS A 653 -5.97 33.12 15.07
N PHE A 654 -4.94 32.68 14.34
CA PHE A 654 -4.28 33.51 13.32
C PHE A 654 -5.02 33.59 11.98
N TYR A 655 -5.33 32.47 11.32
CA TYR A 655 -5.97 32.47 9.99
C TYR A 655 -7.50 32.61 10.03
N GLY A 656 -8.13 32.27 11.15
CA GLY A 656 -9.59 32.12 11.26
C GLY A 656 -10.07 30.70 10.89
N PRO A 657 -11.30 30.33 11.30
CA PRO A 657 -11.81 28.96 11.14
C PRO A 657 -12.08 28.57 9.67
N SER A 658 -12.28 29.52 8.75
CA SER A 658 -12.55 29.26 7.33
C SER A 658 -11.41 28.56 6.57
N LYS A 659 -10.20 28.54 7.14
CA LYS A 659 -9.06 27.76 6.65
C LYS A 659 -9.12 26.28 7.05
N PHE A 660 -9.89 25.93 8.09
CA PHE A 660 -9.96 24.60 8.68
C PHE A 660 -11.35 23.97 8.43
N THR A 661 -11.42 23.01 7.50
CA THR A 661 -12.67 22.31 7.14
C THR A 661 -12.66 20.84 7.60
N ASN A 662 -13.79 20.17 7.46
CA ASN A 662 -13.88 18.71 7.49
C ASN A 662 -14.04 18.17 6.05
N VAL A 663 -13.55 16.96 5.80
CA VAL A 663 -14.08 16.06 4.77
C VAL A 663 -14.03 14.65 5.37
N THR A 664 -15.15 14.14 5.90
CA THR A 664 -15.17 12.78 6.49
C THR A 664 -14.79 11.76 5.43
N ASN A 665 -13.84 10.88 5.75
CA ASN A 665 -13.35 9.81 4.87
C ASN A 665 -14.47 8.88 4.35
N GLY A 666 -14.15 8.15 3.28
CA GLY A 666 -15.02 7.17 2.65
C GLY A 666 -14.28 6.08 1.90
N ILE A 667 -15.03 5.16 1.31
CA ILE A 667 -14.56 3.96 0.62
C ILE A 667 -15.29 3.76 -0.71
N THR A 668 -14.63 3.18 -1.71
CA THR A 668 -15.27 2.91 -3.00
C THR A 668 -16.20 1.68 -2.90
N PRO A 669 -17.51 1.82 -3.23
CA PRO A 669 -18.44 0.68 -3.21
C PRO A 669 -18.14 -0.32 -4.33
N ARG A 670 -17.43 0.07 -5.40
CA ARG A 670 -17.02 -0.85 -6.48
C ARG A 670 -16.16 -1.98 -5.94
N ARG A 671 -15.10 -1.65 -5.19
CA ARG A 671 -14.24 -2.67 -4.58
C ARG A 671 -14.85 -3.29 -3.31
N TRP A 672 -15.34 -2.45 -2.39
CA TRP A 672 -15.69 -2.93 -1.04
C TRP A 672 -17.08 -3.54 -0.92
N LEU A 673 -17.92 -3.46 -1.95
CA LEU A 673 -19.20 -4.17 -2.03
C LEU A 673 -19.32 -5.02 -3.31
N LYS A 674 -19.18 -4.44 -4.51
CA LYS A 674 -19.42 -5.17 -5.77
C LYS A 674 -18.38 -6.26 -6.06
N GLN A 675 -17.09 -5.97 -5.86
CA GLN A 675 -15.98 -6.91 -6.06
C GLN A 675 -15.85 -7.90 -4.89
N ALA A 676 -15.77 -7.40 -3.65
CA ALA A 676 -15.61 -8.26 -2.47
C ALA A 676 -16.82 -9.17 -2.21
N ASN A 677 -18.04 -8.68 -2.46
CA ASN A 677 -19.28 -9.36 -2.08
C ASN A 677 -20.34 -9.34 -3.21
N PRO A 678 -20.05 -9.94 -4.38
CA PRO A 678 -20.91 -9.87 -5.57
C PRO A 678 -22.29 -10.50 -5.34
N LYS A 679 -22.42 -11.43 -4.39
CA LYS A 679 -23.71 -12.03 -4.01
C LYS A 679 -24.58 -11.08 -3.21
N LEU A 680 -24.01 -10.29 -2.28
CA LEU A 680 -24.74 -9.22 -1.59
C LEU A 680 -25.10 -8.11 -2.57
N ALA A 681 -24.17 -7.74 -3.47
CA ALA A 681 -24.42 -6.76 -4.52
C ALA A 681 -25.63 -7.16 -5.39
N ALA A 682 -25.66 -8.39 -5.90
CA ALA A 682 -26.79 -8.90 -6.69
C ALA A 682 -28.12 -8.93 -5.90
N LEU A 683 -28.09 -9.33 -4.62
CA LEU A 683 -29.26 -9.33 -3.74
C LEU A 683 -29.81 -7.91 -3.49
N ILE A 684 -28.92 -6.91 -3.37
CA ILE A 684 -29.30 -5.50 -3.30
C ILE A 684 -29.98 -5.07 -4.60
N SER A 685 -29.36 -5.32 -5.76
CA SER A 685 -29.90 -4.96 -7.09
C SER A 685 -31.27 -5.57 -7.37
N GLU A 686 -31.51 -6.82 -6.94
CA GLU A 686 -32.82 -7.51 -6.97
C GLU A 686 -33.88 -6.72 -6.19
N TYR A 687 -33.62 -6.41 -4.91
CA TYR A 687 -34.62 -5.85 -4.01
C TYR A 687 -34.85 -4.34 -4.17
N ILE A 688 -33.81 -3.55 -4.51
CA ILE A 688 -33.97 -2.11 -4.76
C ILE A 688 -34.44 -1.78 -6.19
N GLN A 689 -34.56 -2.81 -7.04
CA GLN A 689 -34.94 -2.78 -8.46
C GLN A 689 -33.99 -1.93 -9.31
N ASP A 690 -32.69 -2.21 -9.21
CA ASP A 690 -31.61 -1.51 -9.91
C ASP A 690 -30.73 -2.51 -10.69
N PRO A 691 -31.22 -3.07 -11.82
CA PRO A 691 -30.53 -4.12 -12.58
C PRO A 691 -29.27 -3.63 -13.31
N ASN A 692 -29.00 -2.32 -13.27
CA ASN A 692 -27.80 -1.69 -13.83
C ASN A 692 -26.69 -1.55 -12.79
N ASP A 693 -26.97 -1.73 -11.49
CA ASP A 693 -26.11 -1.33 -10.38
C ASP A 693 -25.81 0.19 -10.34
N ASP A 694 -26.82 1.05 -10.58
CA ASP A 694 -26.67 2.51 -10.49
C ASP A 694 -26.53 3.00 -9.04
N TYR A 695 -26.83 2.17 -8.03
CA TYR A 695 -26.53 2.41 -6.61
C TYR A 695 -25.03 2.39 -6.26
N LEU A 696 -24.17 1.91 -7.17
CA LEU A 696 -22.70 2.00 -7.04
C LEU A 696 -22.14 3.36 -7.49
N LEU A 697 -23.00 4.23 -8.05
CA LEU A 697 -22.75 5.65 -8.31
C LEU A 697 -23.53 6.54 -7.33
N ASP A 698 -24.78 6.15 -7.02
CA ASP A 698 -25.65 6.84 -6.07
C ASP A 698 -25.97 5.93 -4.88
N THR A 699 -25.09 5.94 -3.88
CA THR A 699 -25.22 5.12 -2.68
C THR A 699 -26.40 5.52 -1.77
N SER A 700 -27.06 6.67 -2.01
CA SER A 700 -28.26 7.05 -1.26
C SER A 700 -29.42 6.06 -1.49
N LYS A 701 -29.45 5.38 -2.65
CA LYS A 701 -30.43 4.35 -3.01
C LYS A 701 -30.43 3.13 -2.08
N LEU A 702 -29.34 2.90 -1.32
CA LEU A 702 -29.27 1.81 -0.33
C LEU A 702 -30.34 1.95 0.76
N THR A 703 -30.79 3.17 1.06
CA THR A 703 -31.85 3.44 2.05
C THR A 703 -33.17 2.73 1.74
N LYS A 704 -33.41 2.34 0.47
CA LYS A 704 -34.53 1.48 0.06
C LYS A 704 -34.53 0.11 0.74
N LEU A 705 -33.39 -0.39 1.22
CA LEU A 705 -33.28 -1.68 1.90
C LEU A 705 -34.02 -1.69 3.27
N THR A 706 -34.18 -0.53 3.90
CA THR A 706 -34.89 -0.37 5.18
C THR A 706 -36.32 -0.94 5.15
N GLN A 707 -37.03 -0.85 4.01
CA GLN A 707 -38.39 -1.40 3.87
C GLN A 707 -38.43 -2.95 3.89
N PHE A 708 -37.28 -3.61 3.75
CA PHE A 708 -37.14 -5.07 3.75
C PHE A 708 -36.44 -5.60 5.02
N ALA A 709 -36.04 -4.75 5.97
CA ALA A 709 -35.29 -5.17 7.16
C ALA A 709 -36.05 -6.18 8.04
N ASP A 710 -37.39 -6.07 8.08
CA ASP A 710 -38.32 -7.00 8.75
C ASP A 710 -38.90 -8.09 7.81
N ASN A 711 -38.48 -8.14 6.53
CA ASN A 711 -38.99 -9.12 5.58
C ASN A 711 -38.26 -10.47 5.73
N LYS A 712 -38.99 -11.51 6.14
CA LYS A 712 -38.39 -12.82 6.43
C LYS A 712 -37.68 -13.48 5.24
N GLU A 713 -38.23 -13.42 4.03
CA GLU A 713 -37.57 -13.97 2.83
C GLU A 713 -36.25 -13.25 2.55
N PHE A 714 -36.25 -11.91 2.68
CA PHE A 714 -35.04 -11.11 2.50
C PHE A 714 -33.99 -11.41 3.58
N GLN A 715 -34.39 -11.52 4.85
CA GLN A 715 -33.49 -11.93 5.94
C GLN A 715 -32.87 -13.32 5.68
N ASP A 716 -33.64 -14.28 5.18
CA ASP A 716 -33.15 -15.63 4.89
C ASP A 716 -32.18 -15.64 3.69
N LYS A 717 -32.45 -14.86 2.63
CA LYS A 717 -31.48 -14.62 1.53
C LYS A 717 -30.20 -13.94 2.04
N TRP A 718 -30.33 -12.93 2.91
CA TRP A 718 -29.23 -12.16 3.48
C TRP A 718 -28.30 -13.03 4.34
N ASN A 719 -28.87 -13.82 5.25
CA ASN A 719 -28.13 -14.73 6.10
C ASN A 719 -27.42 -15.83 5.27
N LYS A 720 -28.07 -16.34 4.21
CA LYS A 720 -27.42 -17.26 3.27
C LYS A 720 -26.19 -16.64 2.59
N VAL A 721 -26.25 -15.38 2.16
CA VAL A 721 -25.08 -14.68 1.59
C VAL A 721 -23.95 -14.54 2.62
N LYS A 722 -24.26 -14.19 3.88
CA LYS A 722 -23.28 -14.14 4.97
C LYS A 722 -22.62 -15.50 5.21
N LEU A 723 -23.42 -16.57 5.32
CA LEU A 723 -22.96 -17.95 5.49
C LEU A 723 -22.03 -18.42 4.36
N GLU A 724 -22.36 -18.13 3.10
CA GLU A 724 -21.52 -18.47 1.95
C GLU A 724 -20.19 -17.70 1.94
N ASN A 725 -20.13 -16.48 2.46
CA ASN A 725 -18.86 -15.76 2.65
C ASN A 725 -18.07 -16.28 3.86
N LYS A 726 -18.73 -16.66 4.95
CA LYS A 726 -18.09 -17.32 6.11
C LYS A 726 -17.37 -18.62 5.73
N LEU A 727 -17.96 -19.40 4.82
CA LEU A 727 -17.31 -20.57 4.22
C LEU A 727 -16.01 -20.22 3.47
N LYS A 728 -16.01 -19.18 2.62
CA LYS A 728 -14.78 -18.70 1.94
C LYS A 728 -13.69 -18.27 2.92
N LEU A 729 -14.06 -17.65 4.04
CA LEU A 729 -13.09 -17.26 5.06
C LEU A 729 -12.56 -18.47 5.83
N ALA A 730 -13.39 -19.51 6.07
CA ALA A 730 -12.90 -20.79 6.58
C ALA A 730 -11.92 -21.46 5.60
N ASP A 731 -12.17 -21.41 4.29
CA ASP A 731 -11.22 -21.89 3.26
C ASP A 731 -9.90 -21.11 3.27
N LEU A 732 -9.95 -19.78 3.43
CA LEU A 732 -8.74 -18.95 3.57
C LEU A 732 -7.96 -19.30 4.84
N ILE A 733 -8.64 -19.45 5.98
CA ILE A 733 -8.01 -19.82 7.25
C ILE A 733 -7.40 -21.23 7.15
N GLN A 734 -8.09 -22.19 6.55
CA GLN A 734 -7.53 -23.52 6.28
C GLN A 734 -6.27 -23.46 5.41
N LYS A 735 -6.26 -22.63 4.35
CA LYS A 735 -5.05 -22.37 3.54
C LYS A 735 -3.91 -21.72 4.34
N CYS A 736 -4.21 -20.93 5.37
CA CYS A 736 -3.21 -20.29 6.24
C CYS A 736 -2.65 -21.21 7.34
N TYR A 737 -3.32 -22.33 7.65
CA TYR A 737 -2.89 -23.34 8.64
C TYR A 737 -2.56 -24.68 7.95
N ASP A 738 -1.84 -24.63 6.82
CA ASP A 738 -1.33 -25.79 6.06
C ASP A 738 -2.37 -26.90 5.75
N GLY A 739 -3.64 -26.52 5.58
CA GLY A 739 -4.74 -27.45 5.30
C GLY A 739 -5.55 -27.89 6.53
N GLN A 740 -5.22 -27.44 7.74
CA GLN A 740 -5.98 -27.74 8.95
C GLN A 740 -7.27 -26.90 9.05
N ASP A 741 -8.42 -27.56 9.13
CA ASP A 741 -9.69 -26.91 9.47
C ASP A 741 -9.70 -26.46 10.95
N ILE A 742 -9.35 -25.18 11.19
CA ILE A 742 -9.45 -24.55 12.51
C ILE A 742 -10.91 -24.29 12.91
N ILE A 743 -11.74 -23.92 11.93
CA ILE A 743 -13.17 -23.60 12.12
C ILE A 743 -14.01 -24.86 11.84
N ASN A 744 -14.92 -25.20 12.76
CA ASN A 744 -15.83 -26.32 12.53
C ASN A 744 -16.92 -25.94 11.51
N ARG A 745 -16.86 -26.56 10.32
CA ARG A 745 -17.78 -26.33 9.19
C ARG A 745 -19.21 -26.83 9.44
N GLU A 746 -19.42 -27.78 10.35
CA GLU A 746 -20.77 -28.27 10.72
C GLU A 746 -21.54 -27.21 11.53
N HIS A 747 -20.85 -26.52 12.44
CA HIS A 747 -21.43 -25.49 13.32
C HIS A 747 -21.27 -24.05 12.77
N ILE A 748 -20.78 -23.86 11.55
CA ILE A 748 -20.43 -22.53 11.01
C ILE A 748 -21.63 -21.56 10.90
N GLY A 749 -22.85 -22.09 10.74
CA GLY A 749 -24.09 -21.30 10.71
C GLY A 749 -24.52 -20.76 12.08
N GLU A 750 -24.19 -21.46 13.16
CA GLU A 750 -24.47 -21.05 14.54
C GLU A 750 -23.28 -20.36 15.22
N THR A 751 -22.11 -20.32 14.58
CA THR A 751 -20.87 -19.76 15.15
C THR A 751 -20.68 -18.30 14.76
N LEU A 752 -20.53 -17.40 15.74
CA LEU A 752 -20.25 -15.97 15.52
C LEU A 752 -18.82 -15.78 14.97
N PHE A 753 -18.67 -15.08 13.84
CA PHE A 753 -17.38 -14.66 13.30
C PHE A 753 -17.06 -13.23 13.76
N ASP A 754 -16.14 -13.14 14.71
CA ASP A 754 -15.70 -11.91 15.36
C ASP A 754 -14.28 -11.54 14.89
N ILE A 755 -14.08 -10.32 14.39
CA ILE A 755 -12.89 -9.99 13.58
C ILE A 755 -12.21 -8.68 14.00
N GLN A 756 -10.92 -8.75 14.35
CA GLN A 756 -10.05 -7.60 14.60
C GLN A 756 -8.87 -7.55 13.61
N VAL A 757 -9.11 -7.00 12.41
CA VAL A 757 -8.06 -6.81 11.39
C VAL A 757 -7.64 -5.35 11.21
N LYS A 758 -6.43 -5.01 11.68
CA LYS A 758 -5.78 -3.69 11.57
C LYS A 758 -4.30 -3.79 12.01
N ARG A 759 -3.51 -2.73 11.77
CA ARG A 759 -2.14 -2.59 12.31
C ARG A 759 -2.10 -2.96 13.80
N ILE A 760 -1.14 -3.80 14.20
CA ILE A 760 -0.98 -4.20 15.60
C ILE A 760 -0.27 -3.07 16.36
N HIS A 761 -0.89 -2.58 17.43
CA HIS A 761 -0.38 -1.46 18.24
C HIS A 761 -1.14 -1.40 19.57
N GLU A 762 -0.47 -1.08 20.67
CA GLU A 762 -1.11 -1.04 22.00
C GLU A 762 -2.37 -0.13 22.05
N TYR A 763 -2.39 1.03 21.37
CA TYR A 763 -3.57 1.91 21.32
C TYR A 763 -4.77 1.32 20.54
N LYS A 764 -4.53 0.35 19.64
CA LYS A 764 -5.56 -0.39 18.89
C LYS A 764 -6.18 -1.53 19.70
N ARG A 765 -5.63 -1.79 20.89
CA ARG A 765 -6.10 -2.70 21.93
C ARG A 765 -6.38 -4.14 21.49
N GLN A 766 -5.56 -4.69 20.58
CA GLN A 766 -5.57 -6.15 20.33
C GLN A 766 -5.30 -6.96 21.60
N GLN A 767 -4.52 -6.41 22.55
CA GLN A 767 -4.32 -7.01 23.88
C GLN A 767 -5.63 -7.12 24.68
N MET A 768 -6.50 -6.10 24.65
CA MET A 768 -7.78 -6.12 25.37
C MET A 768 -8.72 -7.20 24.82
N ASN A 769 -8.78 -7.36 23.50
CA ASN A 769 -9.56 -8.42 22.87
C ASN A 769 -9.04 -9.81 23.26
N ILE A 770 -7.75 -10.10 23.04
CA ILE A 770 -7.21 -11.43 23.39
C ILE A 770 -7.30 -11.73 24.89
N PHE A 771 -7.25 -10.71 25.77
CA PHE A 771 -7.57 -10.87 27.19
C PHE A 771 -9.03 -11.27 27.42
N GLY A 772 -10.00 -10.67 26.72
CA GLY A 772 -11.40 -11.09 26.76
C GLY A 772 -11.64 -12.52 26.24
N VAL A 773 -10.88 -12.94 25.22
CA VAL A 773 -10.88 -14.33 24.72
C VAL A 773 -10.33 -15.30 25.77
N ILE A 774 -9.22 -14.95 26.44
CA ILE A 774 -8.66 -15.75 27.55
C ILE A 774 -9.66 -15.81 28.71
N TYR A 775 -10.31 -14.70 29.08
CA TYR A 775 -11.36 -14.68 30.10
C TYR A 775 -12.52 -15.64 29.75
N ARG A 776 -13.07 -15.56 28.54
CA ARG A 776 -14.12 -16.46 28.04
C ARG A 776 -13.69 -17.93 28.14
N TYR A 777 -12.47 -18.24 27.73
CA TYR A 777 -11.89 -19.58 27.84
C TYR A 777 -11.78 -20.05 29.30
N LEU A 778 -11.18 -19.26 30.19
CA LEU A 778 -11.04 -19.59 31.62
C LEU A 778 -12.40 -19.78 32.30
N ALA A 779 -13.39 -18.95 31.96
CA ALA A 779 -14.77 -19.06 32.46
C ALA A 779 -15.46 -20.34 31.97
N MET A 780 -15.32 -20.70 30.69
CA MET A 780 -15.77 -22.02 30.18
C MET A 780 -15.12 -23.16 30.98
N LYS A 781 -13.80 -23.13 31.17
CA LYS A 781 -13.05 -24.18 31.89
C LYS A 781 -13.49 -24.31 33.35
N GLU A 782 -13.89 -23.22 34.01
CA GLU A 782 -14.40 -23.26 35.38
C GLU A 782 -15.80 -23.87 35.45
N LEU A 783 -16.71 -23.54 34.53
CA LEU A 783 -18.02 -24.21 34.43
C LEU A 783 -17.88 -25.72 34.19
N PHE A 784 -16.91 -26.14 33.36
CA PHE A 784 -16.61 -27.56 33.17
C PHE A 784 -16.07 -28.25 34.43
N LYS A 785 -15.27 -27.58 35.29
CA LYS A 785 -14.86 -28.13 36.60
C LYS A 785 -16.04 -28.31 37.55
N GLN A 786 -17.06 -27.46 37.45
CA GLN A 786 -18.31 -27.57 38.20
C GLN A 786 -19.23 -28.70 37.69
N GLY A 787 -18.81 -29.43 36.65
CA GLY A 787 -19.51 -30.61 36.13
C GLY A 787 -20.57 -30.31 35.08
N LEU A 788 -20.64 -29.09 34.54
CA LEU A 788 -21.58 -28.75 33.48
C LEU A 788 -21.21 -29.44 32.17
N THR A 789 -22.23 -29.84 31.39
CA THR A 789 -22.05 -30.42 30.06
C THR A 789 -21.72 -29.35 29.02
N LYS A 790 -21.24 -29.75 27.83
CA LYS A 790 -20.89 -28.81 26.76
C LYS A 790 -22.09 -27.96 26.32
N GLU A 791 -23.27 -28.55 26.31
CA GLU A 791 -24.55 -27.91 25.96
C GLU A 791 -25.02 -26.94 27.05
N GLN A 792 -24.63 -27.16 28.31
CA GLN A 792 -24.88 -26.22 29.41
C GLN A 792 -23.90 -25.04 29.37
N VAL A 793 -22.63 -25.27 29.05
CA VAL A 793 -21.64 -24.21 28.85
C VAL A 793 -21.99 -23.36 27.62
N ALA A 794 -22.41 -23.99 26.51
CA ALA A 794 -22.82 -23.30 25.28
C ALA A 794 -23.99 -22.31 25.49
N LYS A 795 -24.85 -22.53 26.49
CA LYS A 795 -25.95 -21.60 26.84
C LYS A 795 -25.48 -20.32 27.54
N LYS A 796 -24.29 -20.30 28.13
CA LYS A 796 -23.68 -19.06 28.65
C LYS A 796 -22.63 -18.49 27.69
N PHE A 797 -21.80 -19.35 27.10
CA PHE A 797 -20.75 -18.95 26.17
C PHE A 797 -20.94 -19.70 24.84
N PRO A 798 -21.76 -19.16 23.92
CA PRO A 798 -22.11 -19.82 22.67
C PRO A 798 -20.94 -19.82 21.65
N PRO A 799 -21.06 -20.57 20.53
CA PRO A 799 -19.96 -20.79 19.60
C PRO A 799 -19.44 -19.50 18.94
N LYS A 800 -18.16 -19.20 19.14
CA LYS A 800 -17.50 -17.99 18.61
C LYS A 800 -16.11 -18.30 18.03
N VAL A 801 -15.75 -17.66 16.91
CA VAL A 801 -14.38 -17.64 16.40
C VAL A 801 -13.88 -16.19 16.44
N SER A 802 -12.80 -15.95 17.20
CA SER A 802 -12.12 -14.64 17.21
C SER A 802 -10.93 -14.64 16.24
N ILE A 803 -11.01 -13.78 15.23
CA ILE A 803 -10.14 -13.76 14.05
C ILE A 803 -9.31 -12.47 14.06
N PHE A 804 -8.01 -12.60 14.24
CA PHE A 804 -7.06 -11.50 14.25
C PHE A 804 -6.28 -11.45 12.93
N GLY A 805 -5.74 -10.28 12.59
CA GLY A 805 -4.79 -10.15 11.49
C GLY A 805 -4.23 -8.74 11.36
N GLY A 806 -2.95 -8.62 11.03
CA GLY A 806 -2.30 -7.33 10.91
C GLY A 806 -0.78 -7.40 11.05
N LYS A 807 -0.11 -6.40 10.46
CA LYS A 807 1.34 -6.23 10.55
C LYS A 807 1.70 -5.37 11.78
N SER A 808 2.71 -5.79 12.54
CA SER A 808 3.41 -4.95 13.54
C SER A 808 4.58 -4.20 12.88
N ALA A 809 5.01 -3.05 13.40
CA ALA A 809 6.24 -2.42 12.91
C ALA A 809 7.48 -3.26 13.29
N PRO A 810 8.52 -3.39 12.44
CA PRO A 810 9.57 -4.40 12.64
C PRO A 810 10.36 -4.27 13.96
N GLY A 811 10.53 -3.05 14.46
CA GLY A 811 11.19 -2.74 15.74
C GLY A 811 10.26 -2.60 16.95
N TYR A 812 8.95 -2.77 16.78
CA TYR A 812 7.98 -2.54 17.86
C TYR A 812 7.75 -3.84 18.66
N TYR A 813 8.53 -3.98 19.73
CA TYR A 813 8.56 -5.18 20.58
C TYR A 813 7.18 -5.57 21.13
N MET A 814 6.47 -4.65 21.79
CA MET A 814 5.15 -4.94 22.39
C MET A 814 4.12 -5.41 21.36
N ALA A 815 4.03 -4.75 20.20
CA ALA A 815 3.13 -5.18 19.14
C ALA A 815 3.52 -6.54 18.53
N LYS A 816 4.82 -6.89 18.45
CA LYS A 816 5.24 -8.27 18.11
C LYS A 816 4.90 -9.29 19.20
N LEU A 817 4.98 -8.90 20.47
CA LEU A 817 4.63 -9.74 21.61
C LEU A 817 3.13 -10.03 21.68
N ILE A 818 2.28 -9.06 21.30
CA ILE A 818 0.82 -9.26 21.13
C ILE A 818 0.54 -10.28 20.02
N ILE A 819 1.24 -10.23 18.88
CA ILE A 819 1.13 -11.26 17.83
C ILE A 819 1.50 -12.65 18.39
N LYS A 820 2.59 -12.75 19.16
CA LYS A 820 2.98 -14.02 19.79
C LYS A 820 1.89 -14.50 20.75
N LEU A 821 1.33 -13.63 21.60
CA LEU A 821 0.27 -13.99 22.54
C LEU A 821 -0.97 -14.54 21.83
N ILE A 822 -1.44 -13.89 20.76
CA ILE A 822 -2.62 -14.36 20.01
C ILE A 822 -2.40 -15.77 19.45
N ASN A 823 -1.22 -16.06 18.89
CA ASN A 823 -0.89 -17.39 18.37
C ASN A 823 -0.75 -18.41 19.50
N SER A 824 -0.05 -18.07 20.59
CA SER A 824 0.07 -18.90 21.80
C SER A 824 -1.28 -19.25 22.44
N VAL A 825 -2.26 -18.33 22.43
CA VAL A 825 -3.63 -18.59 22.89
C VAL A 825 -4.38 -19.48 21.90
N ALA A 826 -4.21 -19.27 20.59
CA ALA A 826 -4.79 -20.12 19.57
C ALA A 826 -4.30 -21.58 19.68
N ASP A 827 -3.01 -21.80 19.89
CA ASP A 827 -2.41 -23.13 20.05
C ASP A 827 -3.01 -23.90 21.25
N VAL A 828 -3.32 -23.21 22.36
CA VAL A 828 -3.97 -23.82 23.53
C VAL A 828 -5.48 -24.02 23.31
N VAL A 829 -6.20 -22.97 22.91
CA VAL A 829 -7.67 -22.99 22.81
C VAL A 829 -8.16 -23.89 21.68
N ASN A 830 -7.50 -23.87 20.51
CA ASN A 830 -7.93 -24.66 19.36
C ASN A 830 -7.76 -26.17 19.58
N ASN A 831 -6.81 -26.57 20.41
CA ASN A 831 -6.48 -27.97 20.68
C ASN A 831 -7.14 -28.53 21.96
N ASP A 832 -7.91 -27.74 22.71
CA ASP A 832 -8.64 -28.22 23.90
C ASP A 832 -9.94 -28.97 23.50
N PRO A 833 -10.04 -30.30 23.69
CA PRO A 833 -11.22 -31.07 23.31
C PRO A 833 -12.44 -30.77 24.21
N GLN A 834 -12.21 -30.27 25.43
CA GLN A 834 -13.29 -29.89 26.34
C GLN A 834 -14.03 -28.66 25.81
N ILE A 835 -13.31 -27.71 25.20
CA ILE A 835 -13.90 -26.60 24.44
C ILE A 835 -14.47 -27.13 23.12
N GLY A 836 -13.64 -27.75 22.27
CA GLY A 836 -14.05 -28.24 20.95
C GLY A 836 -14.41 -27.09 20.01
N TYR A 837 -15.69 -26.92 19.66
CA TYR A 837 -16.17 -25.89 18.72
C TYR A 837 -16.68 -24.61 19.37
N LEU A 838 -16.85 -24.55 20.71
CA LEU A 838 -17.45 -23.39 21.39
C LEU A 838 -16.58 -22.12 21.32
N LEU A 839 -15.26 -22.28 21.22
CA LEU A 839 -14.33 -21.17 21.02
C LEU A 839 -13.17 -21.62 20.13
N LYS A 840 -12.85 -20.79 19.14
CA LYS A 840 -11.65 -20.89 18.31
C LYS A 840 -10.99 -19.52 18.17
N VAL A 841 -9.68 -19.52 17.95
CA VAL A 841 -8.89 -18.32 17.71
C VAL A 841 -8.04 -18.52 16.46
N ALA A 842 -8.02 -17.55 15.56
CA ALA A 842 -7.21 -17.60 14.34
C ALA A 842 -6.42 -16.31 14.16
N PHE A 843 -5.18 -16.41 13.68
CA PHE A 843 -4.39 -15.27 13.22
C PHE A 843 -4.16 -15.42 11.71
N ILE A 844 -4.65 -14.48 10.91
CA ILE A 844 -4.47 -14.49 9.45
C ILE A 844 -3.16 -13.74 9.12
N PRO A 845 -2.12 -14.45 8.62
CA PRO A 845 -0.84 -13.85 8.31
C PRO A 845 -0.90 -12.94 7.09
N ASP A 846 -0.11 -11.88 7.12
CA ASP A 846 0.13 -10.95 6.02
C ASP A 846 -1.16 -10.31 5.48
N TYR A 847 -1.96 -9.76 6.40
CA TYR A 847 -3.17 -9.01 6.07
C TYR A 847 -2.87 -7.90 5.05
N ASN A 848 -3.54 -7.97 3.90
CA ASN A 848 -3.42 -7.10 2.73
C ASN A 848 -4.81 -6.84 2.12
N VAL A 849 -4.92 -6.25 0.92
CA VAL A 849 -6.23 -5.94 0.32
C VAL A 849 -6.96 -7.20 -0.15
N SER A 850 -6.29 -8.13 -0.83
CA SER A 850 -6.93 -9.39 -1.26
C SER A 850 -7.50 -10.22 -0.10
N LYS A 851 -6.81 -10.27 1.04
CA LYS A 851 -7.32 -10.93 2.25
C LYS A 851 -8.46 -10.12 2.88
N ALA A 852 -8.38 -8.78 2.90
CA ALA A 852 -9.48 -7.94 3.37
C ALA A 852 -10.77 -8.13 2.52
N GLU A 853 -10.64 -8.32 1.21
CA GLU A 853 -11.77 -8.60 0.30
C GLU A 853 -12.45 -9.96 0.58
N ILE A 854 -11.79 -10.90 1.25
CA ILE A 854 -12.38 -12.17 1.72
C ILE A 854 -12.91 -12.04 3.17
N ILE A 855 -12.14 -11.39 4.04
CA ILE A 855 -12.43 -11.28 5.48
C ILE A 855 -13.66 -10.40 5.76
N ILE A 856 -13.78 -9.26 5.07
CA ILE A 856 -14.80 -8.26 5.37
C ILE A 856 -16.23 -8.75 5.03
N PRO A 857 -16.51 -9.39 3.87
CA PRO A 857 -17.82 -9.97 3.58
C PRO A 857 -18.27 -11.05 4.58
N ALA A 858 -17.31 -11.73 5.21
CA ALA A 858 -17.52 -12.87 6.12
C ALA A 858 -17.65 -12.49 7.61
N SER A 859 -17.33 -11.27 8.01
CA SER A 859 -17.49 -10.79 9.39
C SER A 859 -18.98 -10.72 9.78
N ASP A 860 -19.32 -11.28 10.94
CA ASP A 860 -20.57 -10.95 11.64
C ASP A 860 -20.33 -9.74 12.55
N LEU A 861 -19.30 -9.81 13.39
CA LEU A 861 -18.84 -8.72 14.27
C LEU A 861 -17.45 -8.22 13.83
N ASN A 862 -17.17 -6.94 14.03
CA ASN A 862 -15.83 -6.37 13.88
C ASN A 862 -15.46 -5.41 15.01
N GLU A 863 -14.20 -5.52 15.43
CA GLU A 863 -13.65 -4.96 16.67
C GLU A 863 -12.99 -3.60 16.43
N GLN A 864 -13.67 -2.51 16.81
CA GLN A 864 -13.25 -1.12 16.65
C GLN A 864 -12.95 -0.45 18.00
N ILE A 865 -12.10 -1.12 18.77
CA ILE A 865 -11.92 -0.95 20.22
C ILE A 865 -10.71 -0.10 20.65
N SER A 866 -10.24 0.81 19.82
CA SER A 866 -9.10 1.68 20.15
C SER A 866 -9.40 2.55 21.38
N THR A 867 -8.39 2.98 22.15
CA THR A 867 -8.62 3.88 23.29
C THR A 867 -9.26 5.18 22.79
N ALA A 868 -10.31 5.69 23.44
CA ALA A 868 -11.04 6.86 22.94
C ALA A 868 -10.13 8.10 22.75
N GLY A 869 -10.37 8.87 21.68
CA GLY A 869 -9.52 10.00 21.32
C GLY A 869 -8.18 9.60 20.72
N THR A 870 -8.06 8.43 20.08
CA THR A 870 -6.82 8.02 19.39
C THR A 870 -7.00 7.74 17.89
N GLU A 871 -8.23 7.55 17.42
CA GLU A 871 -8.54 7.35 16.00
C GLU A 871 -9.03 8.64 15.34
N ALA A 872 -8.32 9.11 14.32
CA ALA A 872 -8.77 10.25 13.52
C ALA A 872 -10.02 9.97 12.66
N SER A 873 -10.30 8.69 12.38
CA SER A 873 -11.31 8.22 11.42
C SER A 873 -11.45 6.68 11.56
N GLY A 874 -11.72 5.94 10.48
CA GLY A 874 -11.81 4.48 10.51
C GLY A 874 -12.34 3.85 9.22
N THR A 875 -11.49 3.75 8.18
CA THR A 875 -11.93 3.27 6.86
C THR A 875 -12.11 1.76 6.74
N SER A 876 -11.77 0.95 7.75
CA SER A 876 -12.17 -0.47 7.79
C SER A 876 -13.58 -0.63 8.39
N ASN A 877 -13.92 0.17 9.40
CA ASN A 877 -15.21 0.23 10.08
C ASN A 877 -16.35 0.36 9.03
N MET A 878 -16.20 1.33 8.13
CA MET A 878 -17.11 1.60 7.01
C MET A 878 -17.33 0.37 6.10
N LYS A 879 -16.28 -0.43 5.85
CA LYS A 879 -16.35 -1.59 4.93
C LYS A 879 -17.08 -2.76 5.55
N PHE A 880 -16.90 -3.00 6.84
CA PHE A 880 -17.62 -4.04 7.57
C PHE A 880 -19.11 -3.76 7.58
N VAL A 881 -19.52 -2.52 7.92
CA VAL A 881 -20.93 -2.14 7.92
C VAL A 881 -21.52 -2.14 6.49
N MET A 882 -20.75 -1.74 5.47
CA MET A 882 -21.13 -1.90 4.05
C MET A 882 -21.32 -3.36 3.61
N ASN A 883 -20.84 -4.33 4.40
CA ASN A 883 -21.04 -5.77 4.20
C ASN A 883 -21.94 -6.42 5.28
N GLY A 884 -22.67 -5.61 6.06
CA GLY A 884 -23.57 -6.07 7.11
C GLY A 884 -22.86 -6.69 8.33
N GLY A 885 -21.56 -6.46 8.50
CA GLY A 885 -20.85 -6.78 9.75
C GLY A 885 -21.07 -5.66 10.77
N LEU A 886 -21.56 -6.01 11.96
CA LEU A 886 -21.84 -5.08 13.05
C LEU A 886 -20.55 -4.71 13.79
N ILE A 887 -20.50 -3.50 14.35
CA ILE A 887 -19.34 -3.01 15.12
C ILE A 887 -19.56 -3.27 16.61
N ILE A 888 -18.54 -3.79 17.28
CA ILE A 888 -18.30 -3.54 18.71
C ILE A 888 -17.15 -2.53 18.82
N GLY A 889 -17.29 -1.47 19.61
CA GLY A 889 -16.32 -0.38 19.58
C GLY A 889 -16.47 0.68 20.66
N THR A 890 -15.43 1.49 20.79
CA THR A 890 -15.44 2.72 21.58
C THR A 890 -16.11 3.87 20.82
N VAL A 891 -16.50 4.92 21.55
CA VAL A 891 -17.00 6.19 20.99
C VAL A 891 -15.82 7.01 20.44
N ASP A 892 -15.16 6.50 19.40
CA ASP A 892 -13.93 7.05 18.82
C ASP A 892 -13.92 7.04 17.28
N GLY A 893 -13.19 7.99 16.69
CA GLY A 893 -12.99 8.11 15.23
C GLY A 893 -14.27 7.95 14.41
N ALA A 894 -14.24 7.04 13.43
CA ALA A 894 -15.40 6.81 12.55
C ALA A 894 -16.59 6.09 13.21
N ASN A 895 -16.45 5.51 14.41
CA ASN A 895 -17.59 4.88 15.08
C ASN A 895 -18.67 5.92 15.42
N VAL A 896 -18.27 7.15 15.78
CA VAL A 896 -19.18 8.26 16.11
C VAL A 896 -20.08 8.62 14.92
N GLU A 897 -19.49 8.83 13.73
CA GLU A 897 -20.27 9.14 12.54
C GLU A 897 -21.05 7.93 12.01
N ILE A 898 -20.51 6.71 12.10
CA ILE A 898 -21.27 5.50 11.74
C ILE A 898 -22.51 5.36 12.63
N THR A 899 -22.39 5.59 13.94
CA THR A 899 -23.52 5.61 14.91
C THR A 899 -24.60 6.61 14.48
N ARG A 900 -24.20 7.80 14.02
CA ARG A 900 -25.13 8.82 13.50
C ARG A 900 -25.89 8.35 12.26
N GLU A 901 -25.21 7.77 11.28
CA GLU A 901 -25.85 7.36 10.02
C GLU A 901 -26.71 6.08 10.18
N ILE A 902 -26.24 5.08 10.94
CA ILE A 902 -26.96 3.78 11.05
C ILE A 902 -27.90 3.70 12.25
N GLY A 903 -27.82 4.62 13.20
CA GLY A 903 -28.58 4.63 14.46
C GLY A 903 -27.91 3.83 15.59
N GLU A 904 -28.02 4.35 16.81
CA GLU A 904 -27.39 3.82 18.03
C GLU A 904 -27.80 2.36 18.33
N ASP A 905 -29.06 2.00 18.08
CA ASP A 905 -29.57 0.62 18.23
C ASP A 905 -28.82 -0.43 17.37
N ASN A 906 -28.07 -0.01 16.34
CA ASN A 906 -27.44 -0.90 15.36
C ASN A 906 -25.91 -1.05 15.56
N ILE A 907 -25.36 -0.56 16.67
CA ILE A 907 -23.93 -0.64 17.02
C ILE A 907 -23.73 -0.97 18.52
N PHE A 908 -22.69 -1.75 18.85
CA PHE A 908 -22.38 -2.14 20.23
C PHE A 908 -21.27 -1.25 20.81
N LEU A 909 -21.66 -0.14 21.43
CA LEU A 909 -20.74 0.84 22.02
C LEU A 909 -20.39 0.51 23.49
N PHE A 910 -19.14 0.74 23.88
CA PHE A 910 -18.66 0.57 25.26
C PHE A 910 -17.47 1.47 25.59
N GLY A 911 -17.00 1.39 26.84
CA GLY A 911 -15.77 2.03 27.29
C GLY A 911 -15.92 3.52 27.63
N ASN A 912 -14.81 4.13 28.00
CA ASN A 912 -14.77 5.53 28.39
C ASN A 912 -14.80 6.50 27.20
N LEU A 913 -15.40 7.67 27.41
CA LEU A 913 -15.40 8.78 26.47
C LEU A 913 -14.05 9.51 26.45
N SER A 914 -13.75 10.18 25.34
CA SER A 914 -12.47 10.88 25.11
C SER A 914 -12.15 11.91 26.20
N GLU A 915 -13.18 12.60 26.71
CA GLU A 915 -13.06 13.59 27.78
C GLU A 915 -12.48 13.02 29.09
N ASN A 916 -12.77 11.75 29.40
CA ASN A 916 -12.36 11.10 30.65
C ASN A 916 -10.90 10.60 30.61
N VAL A 917 -10.32 10.43 29.43
CA VAL A 917 -9.08 9.65 29.22
C VAL A 917 -7.88 10.23 29.99
N GLU A 918 -7.72 11.55 30.00
CA GLU A 918 -6.61 12.20 30.71
C GLU A 918 -6.79 12.17 32.24
N GLU A 919 -8.03 12.21 32.75
CA GLU A 919 -8.29 12.04 34.17
C GLU A 919 -8.00 10.61 34.62
N LEU A 920 -8.38 9.61 33.81
CA LEU A 920 -8.08 8.20 34.10
C LEU A 920 -6.58 7.90 34.06
N ARG A 921 -5.84 8.47 33.08
CA ARG A 921 -4.37 8.41 33.02
C ARG A 921 -3.71 9.07 34.24
N TYR A 922 -4.19 10.25 34.64
CA TYR A 922 -3.73 10.91 35.86
C TYR A 922 -3.97 10.02 37.09
N ASN A 923 -5.16 9.44 37.21
CA ASN A 923 -5.52 8.56 38.32
C ASN A 923 -4.62 7.31 38.38
N HIS A 924 -4.32 6.65 37.25
CA HIS A 924 -3.36 5.53 37.21
C HIS A 924 -1.92 5.94 37.56
N GLN A 925 -1.50 7.16 37.24
CA GLN A 925 -0.15 7.63 37.53
C GLN A 925 0.06 8.06 38.99
N TYR A 926 -0.97 8.59 39.65
CA TYR A 926 -0.87 9.20 40.98
C TYR A 926 -1.65 8.50 42.09
N HIS A 927 -2.52 7.54 41.77
CA HIS A 927 -3.34 6.79 42.72
C HIS A 927 -3.25 5.27 42.45
N GLN A 928 -3.31 4.46 43.50
CA GLN A 928 -3.35 3.00 43.35
C GLN A 928 -4.75 2.55 42.97
N LYS A 929 -4.98 2.29 41.67
CA LYS A 929 -6.22 1.69 41.17
C LYS A 929 -6.08 0.15 41.15
N PRO A 930 -7.02 -0.60 41.75
CA PRO A 930 -6.98 -2.06 41.68
C PRO A 930 -7.37 -2.54 40.27
N ILE A 931 -6.67 -3.58 39.79
CA ILE A 931 -7.02 -4.26 38.53
C ILE A 931 -8.36 -4.99 38.71
N PRO A 932 -9.31 -4.90 37.75
CA PRO A 932 -10.56 -5.68 37.80
C PRO A 932 -10.27 -7.17 37.87
N LYS A 933 -11.01 -7.90 38.70
CA LYS A 933 -10.80 -9.33 38.99
C LYS A 933 -10.77 -10.20 37.73
N GLU A 934 -11.61 -9.86 36.74
CA GLU A 934 -11.75 -10.55 35.46
C GLU A 934 -10.48 -10.40 34.60
N LEU A 935 -9.84 -9.22 34.65
CA LEU A 935 -8.53 -8.96 34.04
C LEU A 935 -7.40 -9.57 34.88
N GLU A 936 -7.46 -9.50 36.21
CA GLU A 936 -6.49 -10.11 37.11
C GLU A 936 -6.41 -11.63 36.92
N MET A 937 -7.55 -12.32 36.81
CA MET A 937 -7.63 -13.75 36.47
C MET A 937 -6.96 -14.05 35.12
N THR A 938 -7.13 -13.15 34.14
CA THR A 938 -6.54 -13.28 32.82
C THR A 938 -5.02 -13.09 32.86
N LEU A 939 -4.53 -12.01 33.48
CA LEU A 939 -3.10 -11.73 33.64
C LEU A 939 -2.38 -12.85 34.42
N ARG A 940 -2.97 -13.36 35.52
CA ARG A 940 -2.48 -14.53 36.28
C ARG A 940 -2.32 -15.80 35.43
N SER A 941 -3.11 -15.97 34.37
CA SER A 941 -2.95 -17.09 33.44
C SER A 941 -1.75 -16.92 32.49
N LEU A 942 -1.33 -15.67 32.21
CA LEU A 942 -0.10 -15.38 31.47
C LEU A 942 1.12 -15.68 32.33
N GLU A 943 1.16 -15.16 33.56
CA GLU A 943 2.27 -15.35 34.51
C GLU A 943 2.50 -16.83 34.88
N SER A 944 1.43 -17.62 34.99
CA SER A 944 1.55 -19.07 35.24
C SER A 944 2.10 -19.87 34.05
N GLY A 945 2.44 -19.22 32.93
CA GLY A 945 3.02 -19.84 31.74
C GLY A 945 2.03 -20.67 30.92
N MET A 946 0.72 -20.54 31.15
CA MET A 946 -0.31 -21.38 30.52
C MET A 946 -0.24 -21.39 28.99
N PHE A 947 0.15 -20.25 28.41
CA PHE A 947 0.26 -20.04 26.96
C PHE A 947 1.72 -19.97 26.46
N SER A 948 2.71 -20.15 27.33
CA SER A 948 4.13 -20.22 26.98
C SER A 948 4.91 -21.05 28.02
N PRO A 949 4.74 -22.38 28.05
CA PRO A 949 5.35 -23.22 29.08
C PRO A 949 6.88 -23.29 28.98
N GLU A 950 7.44 -23.09 27.77
CA GLU A 950 8.88 -23.03 27.51
C GLU A 950 9.52 -21.71 28.03
N ASN A 951 8.72 -20.66 28.21
CA ASN A 951 9.15 -19.38 28.79
C ASN A 951 7.97 -18.69 29.52
N PRO A 952 7.68 -19.07 30.78
CA PRO A 952 6.55 -18.50 31.52
C PRO A 952 6.57 -16.97 31.68
N ASN A 953 7.75 -16.34 31.56
CA ASN A 953 7.93 -14.89 31.65
C ASN A 953 7.79 -14.17 30.30
N GLU A 954 7.54 -14.87 29.18
CA GLU A 954 7.52 -14.29 27.83
C GLU A 954 6.55 -13.10 27.72
N PHE A 955 5.38 -13.20 28.34
CA PHE A 955 4.34 -12.17 28.31
C PHE A 955 4.40 -11.17 29.47
N LYS A 956 5.37 -11.26 30.38
CA LYS A 956 5.49 -10.34 31.53
C LYS A 956 5.47 -8.84 31.13
N PRO A 957 6.10 -8.40 30.02
CA PRO A 957 6.01 -7.00 29.59
C PRO A 957 4.58 -6.49 29.35
N LEU A 958 3.63 -7.35 28.94
CA LEU A 958 2.22 -7.00 28.77
C LEU A 958 1.48 -6.84 30.10
N TRP A 959 1.91 -7.56 31.15
CA TRP A 959 1.47 -7.31 32.53
C TRP A 959 2.03 -5.98 33.03
N ASP A 960 3.35 -5.80 32.93
CA ASP A 960 4.07 -4.66 33.52
C ASP A 960 3.60 -3.32 32.94
N ALA A 961 3.23 -3.30 31.65
CA ALA A 961 2.60 -2.16 31.00
C ALA A 961 1.30 -1.69 31.69
N ILE A 962 0.54 -2.61 32.27
CA ILE A 962 -0.74 -2.33 32.95
C ILE A 962 -0.49 -2.05 34.44
N GLU A 963 0.05 -3.01 35.20
CA GLU A 963 0.14 -2.87 36.67
C GLU A 963 1.22 -1.87 37.13
N HIS A 964 2.33 -1.76 36.39
CA HIS A 964 3.53 -1.06 36.87
C HIS A 964 3.85 0.22 36.09
N HIS A 965 3.23 0.41 34.91
CA HIS A 965 3.48 1.54 34.02
C HIS A 965 2.22 2.36 33.68
N GLY A 966 1.15 2.19 34.47
CA GLY A 966 0.02 3.12 34.52
C GLY A 966 -0.99 3.00 33.38
N ASP A 967 -1.07 1.82 32.74
CA ASP A 967 -2.10 1.44 31.75
C ASP A 967 -2.54 2.58 30.82
N TYR A 968 -1.58 3.18 30.11
CA TYR A 968 -1.80 4.40 29.31
C TYR A 968 -2.89 4.28 28.23
N TYR A 969 -3.29 3.06 27.89
CA TYR A 969 -4.35 2.77 26.92
C TYR A 969 -5.68 2.32 27.56
N LEU A 970 -5.78 2.36 28.89
CA LEU A 970 -6.99 2.11 29.66
C LEU A 970 -7.59 0.73 29.35
N VAL A 971 -6.75 -0.30 29.34
CA VAL A 971 -7.17 -1.69 29.12
C VAL A 971 -7.99 -2.19 30.31
N SER A 972 -7.61 -1.81 31.53
CA SER A 972 -8.27 -2.16 32.79
C SER A 972 -9.59 -1.41 33.00
N ASP A 973 -9.66 -0.11 32.68
CA ASP A 973 -10.85 0.71 32.86
C ASP A 973 -12.03 0.25 31.99
N ASP A 974 -11.75 -0.12 30.74
CA ASP A 974 -12.79 -0.51 29.79
C ASP A 974 -13.14 -2.01 29.87
N PHE A 975 -12.32 -2.86 30.52
CA PHE A 975 -12.42 -4.33 30.41
C PHE A 975 -13.79 -4.89 30.84
N GLU A 976 -14.34 -4.39 31.95
CA GLU A 976 -15.65 -4.84 32.45
C GLU A 976 -16.77 -4.46 31.47
N SER A 977 -16.74 -3.23 30.93
CA SER A 977 -17.72 -2.77 29.94
C SER A 977 -17.59 -3.48 28.58
N TYR A 978 -16.37 -3.84 28.18
CA TYR A 978 -16.09 -4.65 27.00
C TYR A 978 -16.67 -6.06 27.14
N LEU A 979 -16.45 -6.72 28.29
CA LEU A 979 -17.01 -8.04 28.57
C LEU A 979 -18.54 -8.03 28.65
N ALA A 980 -19.15 -7.05 29.31
CA ALA A 980 -20.60 -6.90 29.36
C ALA A 980 -21.22 -6.70 27.96
N THR A 981 -20.53 -5.94 27.10
CA THR A 981 -20.96 -5.71 25.70
C THR A 981 -20.76 -6.95 24.83
N GLN A 982 -19.74 -7.78 25.09
CA GLN A 982 -19.60 -9.10 24.46
C GLN A 982 -20.72 -10.08 24.89
N GLU A 983 -21.14 -10.08 26.16
CA GLU A 983 -22.31 -10.87 26.60
C GLU A 983 -23.62 -10.41 25.91
N LEU A 984 -23.78 -9.10 25.66
CA LEU A 984 -24.91 -8.57 24.87
C LEU A 984 -24.83 -8.99 23.39
N VAL A 985 -23.64 -8.98 22.77
CA VAL A 985 -23.44 -9.47 21.40
C VAL A 985 -23.78 -10.96 21.29
N ASP A 986 -23.34 -11.79 22.25
CA ASP A 986 -23.71 -13.21 22.31
C ASP A 986 -25.23 -13.38 22.40
N GLN A 987 -25.92 -12.60 23.23
CA GLN A 987 -27.39 -12.64 23.33
C GLN A 987 -28.05 -12.33 21.99
N VAL A 988 -27.70 -11.20 21.34
CA VAL A 988 -28.41 -10.75 20.14
C VAL A 988 -28.13 -11.67 18.94
N TYR A 989 -26.89 -12.14 18.74
CA TYR A 989 -26.56 -13.03 17.62
C TYR A 989 -27.22 -14.41 17.76
N HIS A 990 -27.12 -15.04 18.95
CA HIS A 990 -27.53 -16.44 19.11
C HIS A 990 -29.00 -16.61 19.52
N ASN A 991 -29.60 -15.67 20.26
CA ASN A 991 -30.98 -15.78 20.73
C ASN A 991 -31.98 -14.92 19.92
N GLU A 992 -31.52 -13.83 19.30
CA GLU A 992 -32.38 -12.81 18.66
C GLU A 992 -32.04 -12.62 17.17
N GLN A 993 -31.74 -13.72 16.48
CA GLN A 993 -31.19 -13.74 15.10
C GLN A 993 -31.94 -12.85 14.09
N SER A 994 -33.27 -12.69 14.19
CA SER A 994 -34.04 -11.76 13.35
C SER A 994 -33.62 -10.31 13.54
N GLU A 995 -33.44 -9.88 14.80
CA GLU A 995 -32.95 -8.53 15.12
C GLU A 995 -31.48 -8.37 14.75
N TRP A 996 -30.64 -9.41 14.86
CA TRP A 996 -29.27 -9.36 14.33
C TRP A 996 -29.24 -9.10 12.81
N ILE A 997 -30.03 -9.85 12.04
CA ILE A 997 -30.10 -9.68 10.59
C ILE A 997 -30.72 -8.32 10.23
N LYS A 998 -31.71 -7.84 10.99
CA LYS A 998 -32.29 -6.50 10.84
C LYS A 998 -31.24 -5.40 11.05
N LYS A 999 -30.46 -5.45 12.15
CA LYS A 999 -29.33 -4.54 12.40
C LYS A 999 -28.32 -4.57 11.25
N SER A 1000 -28.00 -5.77 10.75
CA SER A 1000 -27.10 -5.98 9.60
C SER A 1000 -27.60 -5.31 8.32
N ILE A 1001 -28.91 -5.42 8.02
CA ILE A 1001 -29.56 -4.76 6.88
C ILE A 1001 -29.58 -3.24 7.04
N LEU A 1002 -29.98 -2.73 8.21
CA LEU A 1002 -30.05 -1.30 8.50
C LEU A 1002 -28.67 -0.63 8.46
N GLY A 1003 -27.60 -1.34 8.85
CA GLY A 1003 -26.22 -0.90 8.66
C GLY A 1003 -25.88 -0.64 7.20
N VAL A 1004 -26.14 -1.61 6.31
CA VAL A 1004 -25.90 -1.45 4.87
C VAL A 1004 -26.82 -0.41 4.23
N ALA A 1005 -28.08 -0.33 4.67
CA ALA A 1005 -29.07 0.60 4.12
C ALA A 1005 -28.63 2.08 4.27
N ASN A 1006 -27.98 2.42 5.38
CA ASN A 1006 -27.64 3.81 5.71
C ASN A 1006 -26.13 4.14 5.59
N ILE A 1007 -25.27 3.20 5.21
CA ILE A 1007 -23.82 3.44 5.03
C ILE A 1007 -23.47 4.41 3.87
N GLY A 1008 -24.46 4.86 3.09
CA GLY A 1008 -24.25 5.55 1.82
C GLY A 1008 -23.41 6.84 1.90
N PHE A 1009 -23.45 7.55 3.03
CA PHE A 1009 -22.62 8.73 3.31
C PHE A 1009 -21.11 8.45 3.24
N PHE A 1010 -20.69 7.21 3.49
CA PHE A 1010 -19.28 6.80 3.49
C PHE A 1010 -18.78 6.33 2.12
N SER A 1011 -19.48 6.63 1.01
CA SER A 1011 -18.87 6.51 -0.32
C SER A 1011 -17.72 7.50 -0.48
N SER A 1012 -16.59 7.06 -1.03
CA SER A 1012 -15.49 7.96 -1.38
C SER A 1012 -15.82 8.91 -2.54
N ASP A 1013 -16.92 8.68 -3.28
CA ASP A 1013 -17.40 9.63 -4.30
C ASP A 1013 -17.87 10.93 -3.64
N ARG A 1014 -18.67 10.84 -2.58
CA ARG A 1014 -19.14 11.97 -1.75
C ARG A 1014 -17.96 12.75 -1.17
N CYS A 1015 -16.91 12.07 -0.72
CA CYS A 1015 -15.67 12.71 -0.31
C CYS A 1015 -15.02 13.50 -1.45
N ILE A 1016 -14.91 12.91 -2.65
CA ILE A 1016 -14.30 13.57 -3.81
C ILE A 1016 -15.12 14.75 -4.30
N GLN A 1017 -16.46 14.70 -4.22
CA GLN A 1017 -17.34 15.85 -4.46
C GLN A 1017 -17.05 16.99 -3.46
N GLU A 1018 -17.00 16.70 -2.14
CA GLU A 1018 -16.63 17.70 -1.12
C GLU A 1018 -15.25 18.30 -1.34
N TYR A 1019 -14.22 17.50 -1.66
CA TYR A 1019 -12.88 18.01 -2.01
C TYR A 1019 -12.93 18.87 -3.29
N ALA A 1020 -13.65 18.44 -4.33
CA ALA A 1020 -13.73 19.14 -5.60
C ALA A 1020 -14.41 20.52 -5.46
N ASP A 1021 -15.52 20.60 -4.74
CA ASP A 1021 -16.29 21.83 -4.56
C ASP A 1021 -15.65 22.79 -3.56
N THR A 1022 -15.20 22.29 -2.40
CA THR A 1022 -14.84 23.15 -1.24
C THR A 1022 -13.34 23.39 -1.04
N ILE A 1023 -12.49 22.62 -1.71
CA ILE A 1023 -11.02 22.65 -1.55
C ILE A 1023 -10.29 22.89 -2.88
N TRP A 1024 -10.61 22.13 -3.93
CA TRP A 1024 -9.87 22.21 -5.20
C TRP A 1024 -10.48 23.19 -6.22
N ASN A 1025 -11.79 23.43 -6.12
CA ASN A 1025 -12.61 24.15 -7.10
C ASN A 1025 -12.39 23.61 -8.52
N VAL A 1026 -12.72 22.34 -8.73
CA VAL A 1026 -12.54 21.60 -10.00
C VAL A 1026 -13.84 20.95 -10.46
N GLU A 1027 -14.13 21.03 -11.75
CA GLU A 1027 -15.32 20.43 -12.35
C GLU A 1027 -15.02 19.11 -13.09
N ALA A 1028 -16.02 18.23 -13.16
CA ALA A 1028 -15.95 16.96 -13.88
C ALA A 1028 -15.81 17.16 -15.41
N LEU A 1029 -14.70 16.71 -15.99
CA LEU A 1029 -14.47 16.73 -17.44
C LEU A 1029 -14.97 15.41 -18.05
N LYS A 1030 -16.29 15.29 -18.18
CA LYS A 1030 -16.98 14.12 -18.75
C LYS A 1030 -16.49 13.79 -20.18
N PRO A 1031 -16.58 12.52 -20.61
CA PRO A 1031 -16.42 12.15 -22.02
C PRO A 1031 -17.44 12.85 -22.94
N GLU A 1032 -17.11 12.86 -24.24
CA GLU A 1032 -17.98 13.29 -25.35
C GLU A 1032 -18.53 12.04 -26.06
#